data_AF-A0A925TH97-F1
#
_entry.id   AF-A0A925TH97-F1
#
_cell.length_a   1.000
_cell.length_b   1.000
_cell.length_c   1.000
_cell.angle_alpha   90.00
_cell.angle_beta   90.00
_cell.angle_gamma   90.00
#
_symmetry.space_group_name_H-M   'P 1'
#
loop_
_entity.id
_entity.type
_entity.pdbx_description
1 polymer ?
#
loop_
_entity_poly.entity_id
_entity_poly.type
_entity_poly.pdbx_seq_one_letter_code
_entity_poly.pdbx_strand_id
1 'polypeptide(L)'
;MSTPAHVLGLGWLAACLSCSPLFAIIDRDANQLSDVWQLKFSTGLLDPNLDADGDGLTNRQESILGLNPLDATSRFNPPVDFSVPGSVSASWNGETGKRYVLETSPDLTTWTAALTLYGSGASLAASADTGSAPRFFVRVKADDIDTDGDGLSDWEEHVAGFNPLRIFSEGIGNTSTNPLNRITDFERVRDLLAGTATHTVTIAAADPAMAENWPDPGAVVIRRTGRLAPVTVTFTLSGTADSGFDYASPVSLSATIPLGADETTISFTALADAFAEGDETIVVTLQPGAGYTLGSATTATLTITDAADGKPAAKAAARFLTQATFGPADAELTRVRDLGFSGWLDDQFTRSPNFHLPIVHVWQSEVGDGTSASAVSTDHRLEAFWRQSMRTDSSSDPLRQRAAFALSQIFVISDRMESLAADQRGMTSYYDTLLENAFGNYRTLLEAVTRNPWMGLYLSAMRNRKANVAANRFPDENYAREVMQLFAIGLWRLNPDGSHLLSNGTDLDPDGAIVPAGQSIPTYGQSQIEVLARVFTGLSYGTRFTSTTNLAEIPTTRFYDSSNVPWRPMRMFDVEHDVAAKTLAFPGLTPLVLPTRTASNPDTGTAGDADLAATLDHLANHPNVGPFISRLLIQRLVTSNPTPAYIGRVSAVFANNGSNVRGDLKAVIKAILLDSEARDPARLDVATHGLVREPYTRYVAAARAFNAAPADPVSSGGRFRGFSSVDGDFLQRPLSAPSVFNFYSPDYRPPGAARDAGLVSPELQITNSVTSISAPNRFSSAFSATNTTLSTTSNSGWTQFNQSTQSDDAATTTVNEATWNTRADEALWLPLATGDPDALVAALDRTLCYGHMSPATFRAITRALRRLDDPMATADLTVRDQRARARLRIAAHL
;
A
#
# COMPACT_ATOMS: atom_id res chain seq x y z
N MET A 1 54.78 15.12 38.09
CA MET A 1 55.23 15.11 36.68
C MET A 1 54.02 14.72 35.84
N SER A 2 53.39 15.51 34.98
CA SER A 2 53.57 16.86 34.44
C SER A 2 52.20 17.26 33.84
N THR A 3 51.70 18.45 34.21
CA THR A 3 50.69 19.32 33.55
C THR A 3 49.34 18.75 33.08
N PRO A 4 48.19 19.23 33.62
CA PRO A 4 46.92 19.20 32.88
C PRO A 4 46.99 20.28 31.78
N ALA A 5 46.62 19.92 30.56
CA ALA A 5 46.53 20.88 29.46
C ALA A 5 45.49 21.96 29.81
N HIS A 6 45.96 23.19 29.95
CA HIS A 6 45.13 24.39 30.07
C HIS A 6 44.39 24.60 28.74
N VAL A 7 43.08 24.33 28.72
CA VAL A 7 42.17 24.98 27.76
C VAL A 7 41.91 26.38 28.31
N LEU A 8 42.80 27.32 28.00
CA LEU A 8 42.59 28.74 28.27
C LEU A 8 41.66 29.31 27.20
N GLY A 9 40.44 29.67 27.63
CA GLY A 9 39.56 30.53 26.87
C GLY A 9 40.12 31.95 26.77
N LEU A 10 40.35 32.40 25.54
CA LEU A 10 40.30 33.81 25.11
C LEU A 10 40.24 33.84 23.58
N GLY A 11 39.38 34.73 23.08
CA GLY A 11 38.66 34.62 21.81
C GLY A 11 39.45 34.66 20.50
N TRP A 12 38.66 34.63 19.43
CA TRP A 12 38.95 34.32 18.02
C TRP A 12 38.88 32.83 17.68
N LEU A 13 37.70 32.24 17.88
CA LEU A 13 37.31 31.04 17.13
C LEU A 13 36.92 31.50 15.72
N ALA A 14 37.89 31.63 14.82
CA ALA A 14 37.63 31.91 13.41
C ALA A 14 37.30 30.57 12.73
N ALA A 15 36.02 30.24 12.65
CA ALA A 15 35.55 29.32 11.61
C ALA A 15 35.75 30.04 10.27
N CYS A 16 36.98 29.96 9.73
CA CYS A 16 37.35 30.65 8.50
C CYS A 16 36.70 29.94 7.33
N LEU A 17 35.61 30.50 6.80
CA LEU A 17 35.01 30.06 5.55
C LEU A 17 35.99 30.30 4.40
N SER A 18 36.29 29.25 3.64
CA SER A 18 37.00 29.37 2.36
C SER A 18 36.12 28.76 1.28
N CYS A 19 36.03 29.44 0.13
CA CYS A 19 35.29 28.95 -1.01
C CYS A 19 36.24 28.71 -2.19
N SER A 20 36.01 27.66 -2.97
CA SER A 20 36.75 27.40 -4.22
C SER A 20 36.32 28.34 -5.34
N PRO A 21 37.14 28.54 -6.39
CA PRO A 21 36.67 29.17 -7.61
C PRO A 21 35.54 28.35 -8.26
N LEU A 22 34.56 29.05 -8.81
CA LEU A 22 33.39 28.48 -9.49
C LEU A 22 33.83 27.93 -10.86
N PHE A 23 33.73 26.61 -11.07
CA PHE A 23 34.12 25.98 -12.34
C PHE A 23 32.93 25.61 -13.24
N ALA A 24 31.72 25.53 -12.69
CA ALA A 24 30.50 25.15 -13.40
C ALA A 24 29.34 26.04 -12.93
N ILE A 25 29.30 27.28 -13.41
CA ILE A 25 28.14 28.17 -13.22
C ILE A 25 27.75 28.87 -14.50
N ILE A 26 26.47 29.23 -14.62
CA ILE A 26 26.01 30.17 -15.64
C ILE A 26 26.26 31.59 -15.15
N ASP A 27 27.19 32.29 -15.79
CA ASP A 27 27.56 33.69 -15.52
C ASP A 27 27.62 34.46 -16.86
N ARG A 28 26.47 34.95 -17.33
CA ARG A 28 26.34 35.57 -18.66
C ARG A 28 26.78 37.03 -18.70
N ASP A 29 26.73 37.71 -17.56
CA ASP A 29 27.16 39.10 -17.43
C ASP A 29 28.63 39.23 -17.01
N ALA A 30 29.31 38.11 -16.77
CA ALA A 30 30.70 37.99 -16.37
C ALA A 30 31.02 38.68 -15.03
N ASN A 31 30.04 38.73 -14.12
CA ASN A 31 30.18 39.31 -12.79
C ASN A 31 30.76 38.31 -11.75
N GLN A 32 31.00 37.06 -12.15
CA GLN A 32 31.54 35.96 -11.34
C GLN A 32 30.59 35.42 -10.25
N LEU A 33 29.29 35.68 -10.39
CA LEU A 33 28.19 35.10 -9.62
C LEU A 33 27.29 34.31 -10.56
N SER A 34 26.59 33.30 -10.04
CA SER A 34 25.63 32.54 -10.84
C SER A 34 24.41 33.40 -11.15
N ASP A 35 24.07 33.55 -12.43
CA ASP A 35 22.84 34.19 -12.90
C ASP A 35 21.61 33.50 -12.31
N VAL A 36 21.65 32.17 -12.14
CA VAL A 36 20.57 31.38 -11.56
C VAL A 36 20.39 31.73 -10.09
N TRP A 37 21.49 31.91 -9.35
CA TRP A 37 21.47 32.34 -7.95
C TRP A 37 20.95 33.77 -7.79
N GLN A 38 21.42 34.70 -8.60
CA GLN A 38 20.93 36.08 -8.61
C GLN A 38 19.43 36.16 -8.95
N LEU A 39 18.97 35.31 -9.88
CA LEU A 39 17.56 35.24 -10.25
C LEU A 39 16.69 34.60 -9.16
N LYS A 40 17.20 33.59 -8.43
CA LYS A 40 16.51 32.95 -7.30
C LYS A 40 16.18 33.96 -6.20
N PHE A 41 17.14 34.82 -5.87
CA PHE A 41 17.00 35.82 -4.81
C PHE A 41 16.61 37.22 -5.32
N SER A 42 16.34 37.36 -6.63
CA SER A 42 15.93 38.62 -7.26
C SER A 42 16.88 39.79 -6.97
N THR A 43 18.18 39.53 -6.93
CA THR A 43 19.20 40.48 -6.46
C THR A 43 19.51 41.58 -7.46
N GLY A 44 19.28 41.31 -8.75
CA GLY A 44 19.90 42.06 -9.83
C GLY A 44 21.43 41.87 -9.83
N LEU A 45 22.14 42.83 -10.43
CA LEU A 45 23.60 42.83 -10.50
C LEU A 45 24.21 43.18 -9.13
N LEU A 46 24.97 42.25 -8.56
CA LEU A 46 25.72 42.44 -7.32
C LEU A 46 27.23 42.41 -7.57
N ASP A 47 28.00 43.13 -6.75
CA ASP A 47 29.46 42.97 -6.72
C ASP A 47 29.81 41.73 -5.87
N PRO A 48 30.54 40.75 -6.40
CA PRO A 48 30.86 39.50 -5.69
C PRO A 48 31.65 39.69 -4.38
N ASN A 49 32.32 40.83 -4.21
CA ASN A 49 33.19 41.09 -3.05
C ASN A 49 32.54 41.97 -1.98
N LEU A 50 31.35 42.51 -2.24
CA LEU A 50 30.58 43.23 -1.24
C LEU A 50 29.71 42.28 -0.43
N ASP A 51 29.32 42.73 0.74
CA ASP A 51 28.36 42.12 1.66
C ASP A 51 27.11 43.00 1.61
N ALA A 52 26.04 42.50 0.96
CA ALA A 52 24.89 43.32 0.61
C ALA A 52 23.92 43.54 1.78
N ASP A 53 23.85 42.62 2.74
CA ASP A 53 22.97 42.69 3.90
C ASP A 53 23.70 42.90 5.24
N GLY A 54 25.04 42.86 5.23
CA GLY A 54 25.90 43.18 6.36
C GLY A 54 26.09 42.03 7.34
N ASP A 55 25.84 40.78 6.94
CA ASP A 55 25.93 39.60 7.81
C ASP A 55 27.37 39.08 8.01
N GLY A 56 28.32 39.64 7.27
CA GLY A 56 29.74 39.32 7.30
C GLY A 56 30.20 38.35 6.19
N LEU A 57 29.32 37.94 5.28
CA LEU A 57 29.65 37.15 4.10
C LEU A 57 29.62 38.02 2.85
N THR A 58 30.57 37.81 1.92
CA THR A 58 30.47 38.46 0.61
C THR A 58 29.45 37.74 -0.25
N ASN A 59 28.84 38.45 -1.20
CA ASN A 59 27.87 37.89 -2.15
C ASN A 59 28.37 36.61 -2.85
N ARG A 60 29.68 36.53 -3.13
CA ARG A 60 30.30 35.30 -3.67
C ARG A 60 30.24 34.12 -2.69
N GLN A 61 30.57 34.36 -1.42
CA GLN A 61 30.53 33.33 -0.39
C GLN A 61 29.10 32.82 -0.21
N GLU A 62 28.14 33.74 -0.21
CA GLU A 62 26.72 33.41 -0.13
C GLU A 62 26.24 32.62 -1.36
N SER A 63 26.66 32.98 -2.57
CA SER A 63 26.37 32.22 -3.79
C SER A 63 26.87 30.78 -3.71
N ILE A 64 28.08 30.58 -3.20
CA ILE A 64 28.68 29.24 -3.06
C ILE A 64 28.00 28.46 -1.94
N LEU A 65 27.46 29.12 -0.91
CA LEU A 65 26.71 28.48 0.16
C LEU A 65 25.22 28.29 -0.16
N GLY A 66 24.70 29.00 -1.15
CA GLY A 66 23.28 28.98 -1.55
C GLY A 66 22.39 29.89 -0.71
N LEU A 67 22.98 30.86 -0.01
CA LEU A 67 22.31 31.79 0.92
C LEU A 67 21.68 32.97 0.17
N ASN A 68 20.76 33.66 0.84
CA ASN A 68 20.10 34.87 0.36
C ASN A 68 20.90 36.13 0.74
N PRO A 69 21.51 36.85 -0.22
CA PRO A 69 22.39 38.01 0.04
C PRO A 69 21.66 39.29 0.42
N LEU A 70 20.32 39.23 0.52
CA LEU A 70 19.47 40.36 0.89
C LEU A 70 18.79 40.14 2.24
N ASP A 71 19.15 39.10 2.97
CA ASP A 71 18.54 38.69 4.23
C ASP A 71 19.61 38.24 5.22
N ALA A 72 20.01 39.17 6.09
CA ALA A 72 21.07 38.93 7.08
C ALA A 72 20.75 37.81 8.10
N THR A 73 19.53 37.26 8.08
CA THR A 73 19.20 36.05 8.86
C THR A 73 19.57 34.75 8.14
N SER A 74 19.75 34.78 6.82
CA SER A 74 20.21 33.70 5.95
C SER A 74 21.73 33.50 6.05
N ARG A 75 22.24 33.28 7.26
CA ARG A 75 23.68 33.17 7.53
C ARG A 75 24.16 31.73 7.71
N PHE A 76 25.39 31.46 7.31
CA PHE A 76 26.04 30.17 7.56
C PHE A 76 26.94 30.21 8.80
N ASN A 77 26.39 29.82 9.94
CA ASN A 77 27.10 29.81 11.23
C ASN A 77 27.00 28.43 11.91
N PRO A 78 27.79 27.43 11.47
CA PRO A 78 27.78 26.10 12.06
C PRO A 78 28.16 26.15 13.55
N PRO A 79 27.29 25.73 14.49
CA PRO A 79 27.72 25.49 15.86
C PRO A 79 28.82 24.42 15.87
N VAL A 80 29.94 24.73 16.53
CA VAL A 80 31.09 23.84 16.70
C VAL A 80 31.16 23.40 18.15
N ASP A 81 31.27 22.09 18.37
CA ASP A 81 31.37 21.47 19.69
C ASP A 81 32.71 20.74 19.86
N PHE A 82 33.39 21.04 20.98
CA PHE A 82 34.65 20.46 21.42
C PHE A 82 34.50 19.70 22.76
N SER A 83 33.27 19.36 23.14
CA SER A 83 32.95 18.67 24.40
C SER A 83 33.64 17.30 24.53
N VAL A 84 33.98 16.66 23.41
CA VAL A 84 34.70 15.40 23.35
C VAL A 84 36.21 15.65 23.21
N PRO A 85 37.04 15.23 24.18
CA PRO A 85 38.49 15.41 24.09
C PRO A 85 39.09 14.75 22.85
N GLY A 86 39.92 15.48 22.11
CA GLY A 86 40.56 14.99 20.88
C GLY A 86 39.64 14.98 19.66
N SER A 87 38.44 15.53 19.75
CA SER A 87 37.52 15.62 18.62
C SER A 87 36.84 16.98 18.55
N VAL A 88 36.40 17.31 17.36
CA VAL A 88 35.57 18.47 17.05
C VAL A 88 34.40 17.98 16.23
N SER A 89 33.20 18.45 16.55
CA SER A 89 32.03 18.24 15.74
C SER A 89 31.39 19.57 15.34
N ALA A 90 30.77 19.60 14.18
CA ALA A 90 30.03 20.76 13.70
C ALA A 90 28.74 20.29 13.02
N SER A 91 27.71 21.11 13.11
CA SER A 91 26.46 20.89 12.37
C SER A 91 26.04 22.16 11.63
N TRP A 92 25.38 22.00 10.49
CA TRP A 92 24.91 23.11 9.63
C TRP A 92 23.71 22.65 8.79
N ASN A 93 23.08 23.57 8.06
CA ASN A 93 22.09 23.23 7.04
C ASN A 93 22.83 23.06 5.70
N GLY A 94 22.63 21.92 5.04
CA GLY A 94 23.30 21.61 3.78
C GLY A 94 22.35 21.75 2.59
N GLU A 95 22.67 22.65 1.66
CA GLU A 95 21.84 22.88 0.48
C GLU A 95 22.02 21.79 -0.57
N THR A 96 20.89 21.35 -1.12
CA THR A 96 20.86 20.32 -2.17
C THR A 96 21.74 20.70 -3.35
N GLY A 97 22.58 19.77 -3.81
CA GLY A 97 23.50 19.98 -4.93
C GLY A 97 24.83 20.64 -4.56
N LYS A 98 25.05 20.98 -3.28
CA LYS A 98 26.34 21.51 -2.81
C LYS A 98 27.15 20.48 -2.04
N ARG A 99 28.47 20.53 -2.17
CA ARG A 99 29.40 19.74 -1.36
C ARG A 99 29.84 20.52 -0.15
N TYR A 100 29.89 19.86 0.99
CA TYR A 100 30.50 20.41 2.20
C TYR A 100 31.66 19.52 2.63
N VAL A 101 32.78 20.13 2.99
CA VAL A 101 33.97 19.43 3.48
C VAL A 101 34.33 20.01 4.84
N LEU A 102 34.28 19.19 5.89
CA LEU A 102 34.88 19.55 7.16
C LEU A 102 36.39 19.44 7.00
N GLU A 103 37.09 20.56 7.12
CA GLU A 103 38.54 20.64 6.99
C GLU A 103 39.18 21.05 8.31
N THR A 104 40.38 20.53 8.52
CA THR A 104 41.17 20.77 9.72
C THR A 104 42.53 21.31 9.36
N SER A 105 43.08 22.16 10.21
CA SER A 105 44.41 22.72 10.02
C SER A 105 45.15 22.89 11.34
N PRO A 106 46.43 22.52 11.43
CA PRO A 106 47.25 22.83 12.60
C PRO A 106 47.74 24.29 12.62
N ASP A 107 47.73 25.00 11.48
CA ASP A 107 48.49 26.25 11.29
C ASP A 107 47.80 27.33 10.43
N LEU A 108 46.53 27.13 10.04
CA LEU A 108 45.74 27.96 9.11
C LEU A 108 46.23 28.00 7.66
N THR A 109 47.37 27.37 7.34
CA THR A 109 47.97 27.38 6.00
C THR A 109 47.75 26.05 5.28
N THR A 110 47.94 24.94 5.97
CA THR A 110 47.75 23.59 5.42
C THR A 110 46.43 23.04 5.92
N TRP A 111 45.47 22.83 5.02
CA TRP A 111 44.15 22.31 5.33
C TRP A 111 44.01 20.87 4.82
N THR A 112 43.46 19.99 5.66
CA THR A 112 43.23 18.58 5.35
C THR A 112 41.74 18.28 5.45
N ALA A 113 41.17 17.61 4.44
CA ALA A 113 39.79 17.17 4.47
C ALA A 113 39.61 16.03 5.49
N ALA A 114 38.70 16.21 6.45
CA ALA A 114 38.35 15.22 7.44
C ALA A 114 37.13 14.40 7.00
N LEU A 115 36.08 15.06 6.49
CA LEU A 115 34.86 14.41 6.01
C LEU A 115 34.22 15.23 4.89
N THR A 116 33.76 14.54 3.85
CA THR A 116 32.99 15.12 2.74
C THR A 116 31.53 14.69 2.85
N LEU A 117 30.62 15.65 2.80
CA LEU A 117 29.17 15.48 2.85
C LEU A 117 28.53 16.20 1.66
N TYR A 118 27.35 15.74 1.26
CA TYR A 118 26.54 16.35 0.19
C TYR A 118 25.25 16.88 0.79
N GLY A 119 24.91 18.12 0.47
CA GLY A 119 23.67 18.73 0.93
C GLY A 119 22.46 18.06 0.28
N SER A 120 21.37 18.00 1.04
CA SER A 120 20.09 17.39 0.65
C SER A 120 18.88 18.25 1.04
N GLY A 121 19.14 19.48 1.50
CA GLY A 121 18.16 20.36 2.13
C GLY A 121 17.92 20.04 3.61
N ALA A 122 18.64 19.07 4.17
CA ALA A 122 18.58 18.69 5.58
C ALA A 122 19.80 19.22 6.37
N SER A 123 19.70 19.18 7.70
CA SER A 123 20.85 19.47 8.56
C SER A 123 21.91 18.37 8.44
N LEU A 124 23.16 18.78 8.26
CA LEU A 124 24.35 17.94 8.21
C LEU A 124 25.10 18.05 9.54
N ALA A 125 25.73 16.95 9.94
CA ALA A 125 26.65 16.92 11.07
C ALA A 125 27.91 16.15 10.69
N ALA A 126 29.07 16.67 11.08
CA ALA A 126 30.38 16.07 10.84
C ALA A 126 31.24 16.14 12.09
N SER A 127 32.13 15.16 12.26
CA SER A 127 33.14 15.16 13.30
C SER A 127 34.52 14.85 12.73
N ALA A 128 35.55 15.45 13.30
CA ALA A 128 36.95 15.20 12.97
C ALA A 128 37.79 14.95 14.24
N ASP A 129 38.90 14.23 14.08
CA ASP A 129 39.93 14.10 15.11
C ASP A 129 40.82 15.35 15.08
N THR A 130 41.02 15.96 16.25
CA THR A 130 41.87 17.16 16.40
C THR A 130 43.33 16.84 16.69
N GLY A 131 43.65 15.56 16.91
CA GLY A 131 44.96 15.09 17.32
C GLY A 131 45.42 15.72 18.64
N SER A 132 46.73 15.65 18.90
CA SER A 132 47.37 16.20 20.10
C SER A 132 48.03 17.57 19.87
N ALA A 133 47.62 18.30 18.84
CA ALA A 133 48.23 19.58 18.48
C ALA A 133 47.89 20.67 19.53
N PRO A 134 48.84 21.56 19.89
CA PRO A 134 48.62 22.62 20.88
C PRO A 134 47.70 23.75 20.37
N ARG A 135 47.53 23.84 19.04
CA ARG A 135 46.58 24.73 18.35
C ARG A 135 46.01 23.97 17.17
N PHE A 136 44.72 24.16 16.93
CA PHE A 136 44.00 23.48 15.87
C PHE A 136 42.88 24.38 15.37
N PHE A 137 42.62 24.33 14.07
CA PHE A 137 41.63 25.14 13.39
C PHE A 137 40.72 24.23 12.59
N VAL A 138 39.45 24.62 12.54
CA VAL A 138 38.43 23.93 11.77
C VAL A 138 37.71 24.91 10.87
N ARG A 139 37.31 24.42 9.70
CA ARG A 139 36.36 25.12 8.85
C ARG A 139 35.47 24.13 8.14
N VAL A 140 34.29 24.61 7.75
CA VAL A 140 33.46 23.93 6.76
C VAL A 140 33.67 24.66 5.45
N LYS A 141 34.17 23.94 4.45
CA LYS A 141 34.32 24.42 3.08
C LYS A 141 33.09 23.99 2.29
N ALA A 142 32.52 24.90 1.49
CA ALA A 142 31.47 24.58 0.53
C ALA A 142 32.03 24.69 -0.90
N ASP A 143 31.62 23.76 -1.76
CA ASP A 143 31.94 23.74 -3.19
C ASP A 143 30.67 23.48 -4.00
N ASP A 144 30.55 24.15 -5.14
CA ASP A 144 29.63 23.73 -6.20
C ASP A 144 30.22 22.50 -6.91
N ILE A 145 29.32 21.58 -7.30
CA ILE A 145 29.66 20.32 -7.98
C ILE A 145 28.94 20.33 -9.31
N ASP A 146 29.57 19.72 -10.31
CA ASP A 146 28.95 19.35 -11.58
C ASP A 146 29.23 17.84 -11.75
N THR A 147 28.23 17.03 -11.41
CA THR A 147 28.35 15.58 -11.29
C THR A 147 28.39 14.89 -12.65
N ASP A 148 27.70 15.43 -13.65
CA ASP A 148 27.61 14.82 -14.98
C ASP A 148 28.51 15.49 -16.04
N GLY A 149 29.12 16.62 -15.71
CA GLY A 149 30.14 17.31 -16.49
C GLY A 149 29.58 18.14 -17.65
N ASP A 150 28.31 18.55 -17.58
CA ASP A 150 27.67 19.32 -18.65
C ASP A 150 27.94 20.83 -18.59
N GLY A 151 28.58 21.30 -17.51
CA GLY A 151 28.95 22.69 -17.27
C GLY A 151 27.95 23.48 -16.41
N LEU A 152 26.86 22.86 -15.97
CA LEU A 152 25.91 23.38 -14.99
C LEU A 152 26.19 22.74 -13.63
N SER A 153 26.13 23.50 -12.54
CA SER A 153 26.28 22.88 -11.22
C SER A 153 25.04 22.10 -10.82
N ASP A 154 25.21 21.01 -10.05
CA ASP A 154 24.15 20.21 -9.43
C ASP A 154 23.14 21.10 -8.67
N TRP A 155 23.63 22.18 -8.06
CA TRP A 155 22.79 23.16 -7.38
C TRP A 155 21.94 23.98 -8.37
N GLU A 156 22.54 24.49 -9.46
CA GLU A 156 21.81 25.22 -10.50
C GLU A 156 20.81 24.32 -11.22
N GLU A 157 21.15 23.07 -11.49
CA GLU A 157 20.23 22.08 -12.03
C GLU A 157 19.06 21.86 -11.09
N HIS A 158 19.31 21.61 -9.81
CA HIS A 158 18.27 21.42 -8.83
C HIS A 158 17.33 22.64 -8.74
N VAL A 159 17.90 23.85 -8.71
CA VAL A 159 17.16 25.11 -8.66
C VAL A 159 16.41 25.38 -9.96
N ALA A 160 16.95 25.01 -11.11
CA ALA A 160 16.33 25.17 -12.42
C ALA A 160 15.37 24.02 -12.80
N GLY A 161 15.30 22.94 -11.99
CA GLY A 161 14.39 21.81 -12.19
C GLY A 161 14.91 20.68 -13.10
N PHE A 162 16.23 20.52 -13.20
CA PHE A 162 16.96 19.51 -13.96
C PHE A 162 17.57 18.43 -13.02
N ASN A 163 18.08 17.33 -13.58
CA ASN A 163 18.59 16.18 -12.84
C ASN A 163 20.13 16.09 -12.91
N PRO A 164 20.83 16.31 -11.78
CA PRO A 164 22.30 16.35 -11.72
C PRO A 164 23.09 15.10 -12.11
N LEU A 165 22.40 14.01 -12.42
CA LEU A 165 23.00 12.76 -12.85
C LEU A 165 22.88 12.55 -14.37
N ARG A 166 22.35 13.53 -15.10
CA ARG A 166 22.00 13.38 -16.51
C ARG A 166 22.28 14.67 -17.27
N ILE A 167 23.32 14.59 -18.10
CA ILE A 167 23.67 15.58 -19.14
C ILE A 167 22.46 16.04 -19.98
N PHE A 168 21.42 15.19 -20.06
CA PHE A 168 20.17 15.47 -20.76
C PHE A 168 18.96 15.05 -19.89
N SER A 169 18.44 15.95 -19.05
CA SER A 169 17.28 15.65 -18.21
C SER A 169 15.94 15.69 -18.95
N GLU A 170 15.81 16.54 -19.97
CA GLU A 170 14.57 16.70 -20.74
C GLU A 170 14.57 16.09 -22.15
N GLY A 171 15.68 15.51 -22.62
CA GLY A 171 15.74 14.86 -23.93
C GLY A 171 15.90 15.84 -25.12
N ILE A 172 15.30 15.51 -26.27
CA ILE A 172 15.49 16.23 -27.55
C ILE A 172 14.98 17.68 -27.41
N GLY A 173 15.82 18.66 -27.73
CA GLY A 173 15.49 20.08 -27.61
C GLY A 173 14.36 20.52 -28.56
N ASN A 174 13.53 21.45 -28.09
CA ASN A 174 12.41 22.09 -28.83
C ASN A 174 12.85 22.74 -30.17
N THR A 175 14.12 23.08 -30.34
CA THR A 175 14.62 23.85 -31.49
C THR A 175 15.12 23.00 -32.66
N SER A 176 15.07 21.66 -32.58
CA SER A 176 15.64 20.77 -33.58
C SER A 176 14.57 19.91 -34.26
N THR A 177 14.42 20.05 -35.59
CA THR A 177 13.68 19.10 -36.43
C THR A 177 14.40 17.75 -36.59
N ASN A 178 15.57 17.59 -35.97
CA ASN A 178 16.34 16.36 -35.96
C ASN A 178 16.23 15.67 -34.57
N PRO A 179 15.59 14.50 -34.48
CA PRO A 179 15.43 13.75 -33.22
C PRO A 179 16.74 13.20 -32.62
N LEU A 180 17.89 13.44 -33.26
CA LEU A 180 19.21 13.04 -32.76
C LEU A 180 20.00 14.16 -32.09
N ASN A 181 19.54 15.42 -32.13
CA ASN A 181 20.27 16.55 -31.55
C ASN A 181 19.75 16.85 -30.14
N ARG A 182 20.38 16.22 -29.13
CA ARG A 182 20.11 16.50 -27.71
C ARG A 182 20.89 17.76 -27.31
N ILE A 183 20.24 18.67 -26.59
CA ILE A 183 20.87 19.86 -25.99
C ILE A 183 21.14 19.55 -24.51
N THR A 184 22.29 19.96 -23.99
CA THR A 184 22.61 19.74 -22.57
C THR A 184 21.72 20.58 -21.66
N ASP A 185 21.66 20.24 -20.38
CA ASP A 185 20.89 21.02 -19.41
C ASP A 185 21.50 22.42 -19.23
N PHE A 186 22.84 22.53 -19.26
CA PHE A 186 23.54 23.82 -19.38
C PHE A 186 23.05 24.66 -20.57
N GLU A 187 23.06 24.11 -21.79
CA GLU A 187 22.62 24.83 -22.99
C GLU A 187 21.16 25.26 -22.89
N ARG A 188 20.33 24.40 -22.29
CA ARG A 188 18.92 24.67 -22.07
C ARG A 188 18.70 25.82 -21.11
N VAL A 189 19.31 25.77 -19.93
CA VAL A 189 19.18 26.81 -18.90
C VAL A 189 19.72 28.14 -19.42
N ARG A 190 20.87 28.13 -20.10
CA ARG A 190 21.44 29.31 -20.76
C ARG A 190 20.45 29.97 -21.73
N ASP A 191 19.84 29.18 -22.61
CA ASP A 191 18.91 29.69 -23.62
C ASP A 191 17.61 30.23 -22.98
N LEU A 192 17.10 29.56 -21.94
CA LEU A 192 15.90 29.98 -21.21
C LEU A 192 16.12 31.26 -20.38
N LEU A 193 17.34 31.51 -19.93
CA LEU A 193 17.75 32.77 -19.29
C LEU A 193 17.90 33.89 -20.33
N ALA A 194 18.40 33.57 -21.53
CA ALA A 194 18.70 34.53 -22.59
C ALA A 194 17.50 34.95 -23.45
N GLY A 195 16.45 34.14 -23.51
CA GLY A 195 15.30 34.38 -24.38
C GLY A 195 14.55 35.69 -24.12
N THR A 196 14.12 36.35 -25.20
CA THR A 196 13.17 37.47 -25.18
C THR A 196 11.70 37.01 -25.06
N ALA A 197 11.46 35.70 -25.02
CA ALA A 197 10.12 35.13 -24.87
C ALA A 197 9.53 35.54 -23.52
N THR A 198 8.39 36.22 -23.52
CA THR A 198 7.57 36.38 -22.30
C THR A 198 7.04 35.03 -21.87
N HIS A 199 6.76 34.84 -20.59
CA HIS A 199 6.05 33.62 -20.18
C HIS A 199 4.70 33.55 -20.90
N THR A 200 4.31 32.38 -21.36
CA THR A 200 2.93 32.11 -21.79
C THR A 200 2.28 31.23 -20.74
N VAL A 201 1.24 31.74 -20.08
CA VAL A 201 0.61 31.11 -18.93
C VAL A 201 -0.74 30.51 -19.32
N THR A 202 -0.98 29.27 -18.89
CA THR A 202 -2.26 28.58 -19.04
C THR A 202 -2.75 28.05 -17.70
N ILE A 203 -4.05 27.76 -17.62
CA ILE A 203 -4.65 27.11 -16.44
C ILE A 203 -5.40 25.85 -16.86
N ALA A 204 -5.42 24.86 -15.98
CA ALA A 204 -6.25 23.67 -16.09
C ALA A 204 -6.81 23.29 -14.71
N ALA A 205 -7.97 22.62 -14.68
CA ALA A 205 -8.45 21.97 -13.47
C ALA A 205 -7.72 20.63 -13.34
N ALA A 206 -6.72 20.57 -12.46
CA ALA A 206 -5.98 19.34 -12.20
C ALA A 206 -6.87 18.30 -11.50
N ASP A 207 -7.73 18.77 -10.60
CA ASP A 207 -8.76 17.98 -9.94
C ASP A 207 -10.06 18.78 -9.90
N PRO A 208 -10.94 18.61 -10.90
CA PRO A 208 -12.14 19.42 -11.04
C PRO A 208 -13.27 19.03 -10.09
N ALA A 209 -13.21 17.86 -9.44
CA ALA A 209 -14.30 17.36 -8.61
C ALA A 209 -14.00 17.62 -7.13
N MET A 210 -14.92 18.32 -6.48
CA MET A 210 -14.91 18.60 -5.05
C MET A 210 -16.18 18.03 -4.44
N ALA A 211 -16.14 17.78 -3.14
CA ALA A 211 -17.30 17.31 -2.40
C ALA A 211 -17.29 17.89 -0.99
N GLU A 212 -18.46 18.18 -0.46
CA GLU A 212 -18.62 18.66 0.91
C GLU A 212 -18.64 17.53 1.93
N ASN A 213 -19.22 16.39 1.58
CA ASN A 213 -19.35 15.22 2.45
C ASN A 213 -18.04 14.43 2.66
N TRP A 214 -16.92 14.91 2.11
CA TRP A 214 -15.58 14.36 2.25
C TRP A 214 -14.53 15.42 1.92
N PRO A 215 -13.37 15.49 2.60
CA PRO A 215 -12.24 16.29 2.19
C PRO A 215 -11.74 15.85 0.81
N ASP A 216 -12.31 16.49 -0.20
CA ASP A 216 -11.96 16.35 -1.59
C ASP A 216 -11.51 17.73 -2.09
N PRO A 217 -10.26 18.12 -1.80
CA PRO A 217 -9.77 19.41 -2.24
C PRO A 217 -9.66 19.41 -3.76
N GLY A 218 -10.31 20.36 -4.39
CA GLY A 218 -10.17 20.61 -5.82
C GLY A 218 -8.85 21.32 -6.06
N ALA A 219 -8.27 21.13 -7.24
CA ALA A 219 -7.01 21.74 -7.59
C ALA A 219 -7.06 22.33 -8.99
N VAL A 220 -6.60 23.56 -9.12
CA VAL A 220 -6.23 24.14 -10.41
C VAL A 220 -4.73 24.27 -10.49
N VAL A 221 -4.20 24.06 -11.68
CA VAL A 221 -2.77 24.17 -11.96
C VAL A 221 -2.56 25.28 -12.98
N ILE A 222 -1.71 26.22 -12.61
CA ILE A 222 -1.26 27.30 -13.49
C ILE A 222 0.10 26.89 -14.01
N ARG A 223 0.24 26.86 -15.34
CA ARG A 223 1.45 26.45 -16.04
C ARG A 223 2.03 27.60 -16.82
N ARG A 224 3.33 27.55 -17.06
CA ARG A 224 4.02 28.46 -17.96
C ARG A 224 4.86 27.73 -18.99
N THR A 225 5.03 28.37 -20.13
CA THR A 225 6.13 28.11 -21.07
C THR A 225 6.93 29.40 -21.24
N GLY A 226 8.19 29.32 -21.67
CA GLY A 226 9.05 30.50 -21.82
C GLY A 226 10.23 30.47 -20.85
N ARG A 227 10.52 31.60 -20.19
CA ARG A 227 11.74 31.80 -19.37
C ARG A 227 11.68 31.05 -18.04
N LEU A 228 12.83 30.97 -17.36
CA LEU A 228 12.99 30.36 -16.03
C LEU A 228 12.66 31.30 -14.87
N ALA A 229 12.69 32.62 -15.08
CA ALA A 229 12.53 33.64 -14.02
C ALA A 229 11.19 33.51 -13.30
N PRO A 230 11.11 33.64 -11.96
CA PRO A 230 9.85 33.47 -11.24
C PRO A 230 8.77 34.42 -11.80
N VAL A 231 7.52 33.97 -11.84
CA VAL A 231 6.40 34.76 -12.35
C VAL A 231 5.20 34.66 -11.42
N THR A 232 4.70 35.82 -10.98
CA THR A 232 3.46 35.92 -10.20
C THR A 232 2.28 36.16 -11.13
N VAL A 233 1.36 35.21 -11.13
CA VAL A 233 0.15 35.21 -11.93
C VAL A 233 -1.02 35.62 -11.05
N THR A 234 -1.89 36.50 -11.55
CA THR A 234 -3.12 36.91 -10.86
C THR A 234 -4.34 36.31 -11.54
N PHE A 235 -5.40 36.07 -10.76
CA PHE A 235 -6.64 35.49 -11.26
C PHE A 235 -7.85 36.02 -10.49
N THR A 236 -9.04 35.83 -11.05
CA THR A 236 -10.32 36.15 -10.42
C THR A 236 -11.14 34.88 -10.22
N LEU A 237 -11.97 34.87 -9.18
CA LEU A 237 -12.93 33.79 -8.89
C LEU A 237 -14.34 34.26 -9.25
N SER A 238 -15.14 33.35 -9.81
CA SER A 238 -16.56 33.48 -10.09
C SER A 238 -17.19 32.09 -10.04
N GLY A 239 -18.47 31.94 -10.41
CA GLY A 239 -19.17 30.66 -10.38
C GLY A 239 -20.46 30.80 -9.59
N THR A 240 -20.96 29.68 -9.08
CA THR A 240 -22.15 29.66 -8.23
C THR A 240 -21.82 29.51 -6.75
N ALA A 241 -20.65 28.96 -6.42
CA ALA A 241 -20.19 28.79 -5.03
C ALA A 241 -19.67 30.12 -4.45
N ASP A 242 -20.06 30.40 -3.20
CA ASP A 242 -19.72 31.53 -2.36
C ASP A 242 -18.52 31.23 -1.43
N SER A 243 -17.53 32.13 -1.47
CA SER A 243 -16.34 32.01 -0.63
C SER A 243 -16.65 32.16 0.86
N GLY A 244 -16.18 31.22 1.67
CA GLY A 244 -16.38 31.18 3.12
C GLY A 244 -17.66 30.46 3.55
N PHE A 245 -18.53 30.11 2.60
CA PHE A 245 -19.69 29.26 2.81
C PHE A 245 -19.43 27.87 2.22
N ASP A 246 -19.13 27.78 0.92
CA ASP A 246 -19.01 26.49 0.21
C ASP A 246 -17.55 26.08 0.02
N TYR A 247 -16.62 27.04 0.09
CA TYR A 247 -15.18 26.77 0.09
C TYR A 247 -14.38 27.71 0.99
N ALA A 248 -13.25 27.20 1.49
CA ALA A 248 -12.41 27.89 2.48
C ALA A 248 -11.93 29.28 2.01
N SER A 249 -11.91 30.24 2.94
CA SER A 249 -11.55 31.65 2.72
C SER A 249 -10.54 32.13 3.79
N PRO A 250 -9.61 33.06 3.48
CA PRO A 250 -9.39 33.72 2.19
C PRO A 250 -8.59 32.85 1.20
N VAL A 251 -8.95 32.93 -0.08
CA VAL A 251 -8.12 32.39 -1.17
C VAL A 251 -7.22 33.50 -1.72
N SER A 252 -5.91 33.27 -1.73
CA SER A 252 -4.96 34.19 -2.35
C SER A 252 -5.19 34.27 -3.86
N LEU A 253 -5.62 35.43 -4.38
CA LEU A 253 -5.92 35.66 -5.81
C LEU A 253 -4.67 35.85 -6.70
N SER A 254 -3.54 35.34 -6.24
CA SER A 254 -2.28 35.35 -6.96
C SER A 254 -1.47 34.11 -6.60
N ALA A 255 -0.79 33.53 -7.58
CA ALA A 255 0.12 32.41 -7.38
C ALA A 255 1.45 32.68 -8.08
N THR A 256 2.54 32.38 -7.39
CA THR A 256 3.89 32.47 -7.96
C THR A 256 4.29 31.10 -8.49
N ILE A 257 4.71 31.04 -9.75
CA ILE A 257 5.50 29.94 -10.29
C ILE A 257 6.97 30.27 -9.98
N PRO A 258 7.64 29.51 -9.10
CA PRO A 258 9.02 29.77 -8.71
C PRO A 258 9.99 29.67 -9.90
N LEU A 259 11.23 30.11 -9.67
CA LEU A 259 12.31 29.88 -10.61
C LEU A 259 12.42 28.38 -10.95
N GLY A 260 12.59 28.05 -12.23
CA GLY A 260 12.79 26.67 -12.67
C GLY A 260 11.52 25.81 -12.71
N ALA A 261 10.51 26.15 -11.92
CA ALA A 261 9.22 25.48 -11.96
C ALA A 261 8.47 25.82 -13.26
N ASP A 262 7.82 24.84 -13.86
CA ASP A 262 6.94 24.98 -15.02
C ASP A 262 5.47 25.18 -14.63
N GLU A 263 5.13 24.95 -13.36
CA GLU A 263 3.77 25.06 -12.86
C GLU A 263 3.69 25.37 -11.36
N THR A 264 2.50 25.82 -10.93
CA THR A 264 2.11 25.98 -9.53
C THR A 264 0.66 25.54 -9.36
N THR A 265 0.32 25.02 -8.18
CA THR A 265 -1.02 24.50 -7.88
C THR A 265 -1.71 25.39 -6.87
N ILE A 266 -3.00 25.66 -7.10
CA ILE A 266 -3.89 26.30 -6.14
C ILE A 266 -4.95 25.27 -5.75
N SER A 267 -5.03 24.99 -4.46
CA SER A 267 -6.00 24.06 -3.90
C SER A 267 -7.19 24.81 -3.30
N PHE A 268 -8.38 24.26 -3.49
CA PHE A 268 -9.63 24.73 -2.93
C PHE A 268 -10.18 23.62 -2.04
N THR A 269 -10.58 23.96 -0.81
CA THR A 269 -11.18 23.01 0.13
C THR A 269 -12.66 23.33 0.24
N ALA A 270 -13.51 22.37 -0.12
CA ALA A 270 -14.95 22.47 0.10
C ALA A 270 -15.23 22.55 1.60
N LEU A 271 -16.25 23.32 1.98
CA LEU A 271 -16.74 23.44 3.34
C LEU A 271 -18.04 22.67 3.44
N ALA A 272 -18.10 21.72 4.38
CA ALA A 272 -19.30 20.92 4.56
C ALA A 272 -20.35 21.69 5.35
N ASP A 273 -21.59 21.70 4.86
CA ASP A 273 -22.74 22.10 5.66
C ASP A 273 -23.93 21.15 5.53
N ALA A 274 -25.10 21.58 6.01
CA ALA A 274 -26.31 20.76 6.10
C ALA A 274 -27.45 21.26 5.19
N PHE A 275 -27.23 22.32 4.42
CA PHE A 275 -28.17 22.84 3.46
C PHE A 275 -28.09 22.04 2.16
N ALA A 276 -29.17 22.11 1.38
CA ALA A 276 -29.26 21.44 0.09
C ALA A 276 -29.27 22.50 -1.00
N GLU A 277 -28.16 22.61 -1.70
CA GLU A 277 -27.85 23.71 -2.62
C GLU A 277 -27.64 23.18 -4.05
N GLY A 278 -27.43 21.86 -4.19
CA GLY A 278 -27.12 21.20 -5.46
C GLY A 278 -25.66 21.40 -5.86
N ASP A 279 -25.29 20.92 -7.05
CA ASP A 279 -23.90 21.05 -7.50
C ASP A 279 -23.56 22.52 -7.81
N GLU A 280 -22.45 22.99 -7.26
CA GLU A 280 -21.97 24.36 -7.42
C GLU A 280 -20.61 24.43 -8.10
N THR A 281 -20.19 25.63 -8.52
CA THR A 281 -18.96 25.80 -9.30
C THR A 281 -18.07 26.92 -8.80
N ILE A 282 -16.75 26.67 -8.85
CA ILE A 282 -15.70 27.68 -8.73
C ILE A 282 -15.05 27.82 -10.11
N VAL A 283 -15.14 29.00 -10.71
CA VAL A 283 -14.53 29.34 -11.99
C VAL A 283 -13.34 30.26 -11.75
N VAL A 284 -12.13 29.73 -11.99
CA VAL A 284 -10.86 30.45 -11.86
C VAL A 284 -10.47 31.02 -13.23
N THR A 285 -10.36 32.34 -13.34
CA THR A 285 -10.02 33.04 -14.59
C THR A 285 -8.69 33.78 -14.46
N LEU A 286 -7.71 33.42 -15.29
CA LEU A 286 -6.42 34.10 -15.35
C LEU A 286 -6.58 35.54 -15.86
N GLN A 287 -5.86 36.46 -15.24
CA GLN A 287 -5.78 37.86 -15.68
C GLN A 287 -4.45 38.14 -16.40
N PRO A 288 -4.42 38.99 -17.43
CA PRO A 288 -3.16 39.48 -18.01
C PRO A 288 -2.31 40.20 -16.97
N GLY A 289 -0.98 40.06 -17.04
CA GLY A 289 -0.08 40.65 -16.06
C GLY A 289 1.31 40.96 -16.61
N ALA A 290 2.16 41.55 -15.78
CA ALA A 290 3.52 41.88 -16.15
C ALA A 290 4.39 40.61 -16.22
N GLY A 291 5.24 40.51 -17.25
CA GLY A 291 6.18 39.40 -17.41
C GLY A 291 5.57 38.12 -18.00
N TYR A 292 4.27 38.10 -18.33
CA TYR A 292 3.63 36.99 -19.02
C TYR A 292 2.50 37.43 -19.96
N THR A 293 2.12 36.52 -20.85
CA THR A 293 0.94 36.60 -21.71
C THR A 293 0.08 35.37 -21.45
N LEU A 294 -1.22 35.48 -21.72
CA LEU A 294 -2.13 34.34 -21.57
C LEU A 294 -2.05 33.43 -22.79
N GLY A 295 -2.05 32.13 -22.55
CA GLY A 295 -2.14 31.10 -23.58
C GLY A 295 -3.58 30.80 -23.99
N SER A 296 -3.79 29.64 -24.60
CA SER A 296 -5.11 29.23 -25.12
C SER A 296 -6.15 28.94 -24.03
N ALA A 297 -5.73 28.39 -22.89
CA ALA A 297 -6.59 28.08 -21.76
C ALA A 297 -6.43 29.14 -20.66
N THR A 298 -7.49 29.92 -20.43
CA THR A 298 -7.50 31.04 -19.46
C THR A 298 -8.49 30.84 -18.32
N THR A 299 -9.29 29.78 -18.37
CA THR A 299 -10.30 29.45 -17.35
C THR A 299 -10.19 27.99 -16.95
N ALA A 300 -10.42 27.72 -15.66
CA ALA A 300 -10.58 26.38 -15.11
C ALA A 300 -11.80 26.37 -14.19
N THR A 301 -12.57 25.28 -14.21
CA THR A 301 -13.79 25.14 -13.40
C THR A 301 -13.65 23.94 -12.47
N LEU A 302 -13.93 24.16 -11.19
CA LEU A 302 -14.12 23.13 -10.18
C LEU A 302 -15.61 23.02 -9.89
N THR A 303 -16.10 21.81 -9.63
CA THR A 303 -17.50 21.53 -9.25
C THR A 303 -17.54 20.96 -7.85
N ILE A 304 -18.30 21.59 -6.96
CA ILE A 304 -18.55 21.14 -5.59
C ILE A 304 -19.84 20.33 -5.61
N THR A 305 -19.76 19.06 -5.20
CA THR A 305 -20.93 18.21 -4.98
C THR A 305 -21.40 18.35 -3.54
N ASP A 306 -22.67 18.71 -3.40
CA ASP A 306 -23.38 18.98 -2.15
C ASP A 306 -23.41 17.77 -1.19
N ALA A 307 -23.35 18.02 0.11
CA ALA A 307 -23.47 17.02 1.17
C ALA A 307 -24.91 16.59 1.52
N ALA A 308 -25.95 17.28 1.03
CA ALA A 308 -27.32 17.20 1.53
C ALA A 308 -28.00 15.81 1.57
N ASP A 309 -27.54 14.83 0.79
CA ASP A 309 -28.12 13.47 0.81
C ASP A 309 -27.40 12.50 1.75
N GLY A 310 -26.33 12.94 2.44
CA GLY A 310 -25.52 12.13 3.34
C GLY A 310 -24.81 10.96 2.66
N LYS A 311 -24.76 10.95 1.32
CA LYS A 311 -24.08 9.93 0.54
C LYS A 311 -22.60 10.27 0.41
N PRO A 312 -21.73 9.27 0.23
CA PRO A 312 -20.30 9.51 0.14
C PRO A 312 -19.88 10.09 -1.21
N ALA A 313 -18.88 10.98 -1.21
CA ALA A 313 -18.14 11.38 -2.41
C ALA A 313 -17.51 10.19 -3.13
N ALA A 314 -17.14 10.38 -4.41
CA ALA A 314 -16.53 9.33 -5.21
C ALA A 314 -15.21 8.80 -4.63
N LYS A 315 -14.33 9.67 -4.11
CA LYS A 315 -13.07 9.27 -3.46
C LYS A 315 -13.32 8.55 -2.13
N ALA A 316 -14.25 9.03 -1.32
CA ALA A 316 -14.67 8.37 -0.09
C ALA A 316 -15.21 6.95 -0.36
N ALA A 317 -16.05 6.80 -1.38
CA ALA A 317 -16.56 5.52 -1.85
C ALA A 317 -15.45 4.60 -2.37
N ALA A 318 -14.50 5.11 -3.15
CA ALA A 318 -13.36 4.35 -3.64
C ALA A 318 -12.47 3.82 -2.49
N ARG A 319 -12.19 4.68 -1.51
CA ARG A 319 -11.45 4.32 -0.28
C ARG A 319 -12.19 3.28 0.56
N PHE A 320 -13.50 3.43 0.72
CA PHE A 320 -14.33 2.43 1.37
C PHE A 320 -14.23 1.08 0.64
N LEU A 321 -14.34 1.07 -0.70
CA LEU A 321 -14.32 -0.14 -1.50
C LEU A 321 -12.96 -0.84 -1.52
N THR A 322 -11.82 -0.15 -1.41
CA THR A 322 -10.53 -0.87 -1.28
C THR A 322 -10.38 -1.62 0.03
N GLN A 323 -11.15 -1.25 1.07
CA GLN A 323 -11.13 -1.94 2.36
C GLN A 323 -12.21 -3.03 2.40
N ALA A 324 -13.38 -2.71 1.86
CA ALA A 324 -14.54 -3.60 1.82
C ALA A 324 -14.48 -4.66 0.71
N THR A 325 -13.67 -4.45 -0.34
CA THR A 325 -13.56 -5.34 -1.52
C THR A 325 -12.09 -5.51 -1.94
N PHE A 326 -11.84 -6.07 -3.13
CA PHE A 326 -10.49 -6.11 -3.75
C PHE A 326 -10.14 -4.85 -4.54
N GLY A 327 -10.88 -3.77 -4.38
CA GLY A 327 -10.69 -2.50 -5.09
C GLY A 327 -12.00 -1.99 -5.70
N PRO A 328 -12.13 -0.67 -5.90
CA PRO A 328 -13.31 -0.10 -6.52
C PRO A 328 -13.51 -0.66 -7.93
N ALA A 329 -14.77 -0.75 -8.30
CA ALA A 329 -15.21 -0.91 -9.68
C ALA A 329 -16.38 0.04 -9.88
N ASP A 330 -16.55 0.60 -11.08
CA ASP A 330 -17.49 1.70 -11.33
C ASP A 330 -18.93 1.38 -10.88
N ALA A 331 -19.39 0.15 -11.12
CA ALA A 331 -20.70 -0.30 -10.67
C ALA A 331 -20.85 -0.33 -9.14
N GLU A 332 -19.81 -0.77 -8.41
CA GLU A 332 -19.85 -0.77 -6.93
C GLU A 332 -19.68 0.64 -6.37
N LEU A 333 -18.86 1.48 -7.00
CA LEU A 333 -18.67 2.87 -6.62
C LEU A 333 -20.01 3.61 -6.72
N THR A 334 -20.73 3.42 -7.82
CA THR A 334 -22.07 3.99 -8.01
C THR A 334 -23.02 3.51 -6.92
N ARG A 335 -23.08 2.20 -6.64
CA ARG A 335 -23.94 1.66 -5.59
C ARG A 335 -23.62 2.18 -4.19
N VAL A 336 -22.33 2.31 -3.84
CA VAL A 336 -21.92 2.88 -2.53
C VAL A 336 -22.34 4.33 -2.42
N ARG A 337 -22.21 5.10 -3.50
CA ARG A 337 -22.73 6.46 -3.56
C ARG A 337 -24.25 6.42 -3.35
N ASP A 338 -25.00 5.65 -4.12
CA ASP A 338 -26.46 5.61 -4.05
C ASP A 338 -27.04 5.16 -2.69
N LEU A 339 -26.44 4.12 -2.07
CA LEU A 339 -26.95 3.49 -0.84
C LEU A 339 -26.31 4.06 0.44
N GLY A 340 -25.20 4.78 0.32
CA GLY A 340 -24.31 5.09 1.44
C GLY A 340 -23.56 3.85 1.97
N PHE A 341 -22.58 4.07 2.85
CA PHE A 341 -21.73 2.98 3.36
C PHE A 341 -22.52 1.89 4.10
N SER A 342 -23.42 2.28 5.03
CA SER A 342 -24.22 1.30 5.78
C SER A 342 -25.22 0.58 4.88
N GLY A 343 -25.93 1.30 4.02
CA GLY A 343 -26.92 0.72 3.11
C GLY A 343 -26.28 -0.28 2.14
N TRP A 344 -25.10 0.04 1.61
CA TRP A 344 -24.33 -0.90 0.78
C TRP A 344 -23.91 -2.14 1.56
N LEU A 345 -23.41 -1.99 2.81
CA LEU A 345 -23.07 -3.16 3.65
C LEU A 345 -24.31 -4.03 3.90
N ASP A 346 -25.44 -3.42 4.25
CA ASP A 346 -26.70 -4.12 4.49
C ASP A 346 -27.16 -4.89 3.25
N ASP A 347 -27.06 -4.30 2.05
CA ASP A 347 -27.27 -4.97 0.77
C ASP A 347 -26.35 -6.18 0.60
N GLN A 348 -25.03 -6.01 0.77
CA GLN A 348 -24.05 -7.10 0.64
C GLN A 348 -24.34 -8.28 1.56
N PHE A 349 -24.81 -8.02 2.78
CA PHE A 349 -25.15 -9.07 3.73
C PHE A 349 -26.39 -9.89 3.34
N THR A 350 -27.24 -9.40 2.44
CA THR A 350 -28.38 -10.17 1.92
C THR A 350 -28.00 -11.11 0.78
N ARG A 351 -26.84 -10.89 0.15
CA ARG A 351 -26.42 -11.66 -1.04
C ARG A 351 -25.94 -13.06 -0.65
N SER A 352 -26.38 -14.06 -1.41
CA SER A 352 -25.95 -15.44 -1.24
C SER A 352 -24.45 -15.59 -1.54
N PRO A 353 -23.74 -16.52 -0.86
CA PRO A 353 -22.34 -16.75 -1.13
C PRO A 353 -22.10 -17.24 -2.57
N ASN A 354 -21.17 -16.60 -3.27
CA ASN A 354 -20.66 -17.11 -4.54
C ASN A 354 -19.47 -18.04 -4.27
N PHE A 355 -19.76 -19.34 -4.24
CA PHE A 355 -18.76 -20.39 -4.00
C PHE A 355 -17.80 -20.59 -5.17
N HIS A 356 -16.59 -21.06 -4.85
CA HIS A 356 -15.51 -21.32 -5.79
C HIS A 356 -15.51 -22.79 -6.23
N LEU A 357 -15.88 -23.72 -5.35
CA LEU A 357 -15.87 -25.16 -5.61
C LEU A 357 -16.78 -25.57 -6.78
N PRO A 358 -17.99 -25.00 -6.97
CA PRO A 358 -18.81 -25.29 -8.15
C PRO A 358 -18.08 -24.98 -9.46
N ILE A 359 -17.28 -23.90 -9.48
CA ILE A 359 -16.48 -23.55 -10.66
C ILE A 359 -15.38 -24.60 -10.89
N VAL A 360 -14.72 -25.05 -9.81
CA VAL A 360 -13.72 -26.12 -9.87
C VAL A 360 -14.29 -27.45 -10.38
N HIS A 361 -15.50 -27.80 -9.98
CA HIS A 361 -16.17 -29.01 -10.49
C HIS A 361 -16.55 -28.92 -11.96
N VAL A 362 -16.96 -27.74 -12.44
CA VAL A 362 -17.18 -27.53 -13.88
C VAL A 362 -15.88 -27.83 -14.63
N TRP A 363 -14.74 -27.27 -14.20
CA TRP A 363 -13.46 -27.57 -14.88
C TRP A 363 -13.04 -29.02 -14.80
N GLN A 364 -13.29 -29.68 -13.67
CA GLN A 364 -13.02 -31.10 -13.56
C GLN A 364 -13.79 -31.90 -14.63
N SER A 365 -15.07 -31.57 -14.83
CA SER A 365 -15.89 -32.22 -15.85
C SER A 365 -15.42 -31.94 -17.28
N GLU A 366 -14.86 -30.75 -17.52
CA GLU A 366 -14.33 -30.33 -18.83
C GLU A 366 -12.96 -30.94 -19.18
N VAL A 367 -12.11 -31.23 -18.18
CA VAL A 367 -10.75 -31.76 -18.39
C VAL A 367 -10.70 -33.30 -18.38
N GLY A 368 -11.62 -34.01 -17.73
CA GLY A 368 -11.76 -35.47 -17.83
C GLY A 368 -12.50 -36.17 -16.67
N ASP A 369 -13.37 -37.13 -17.05
CA ASP A 369 -14.23 -38.11 -16.31
C ASP A 369 -15.00 -37.73 -15.03
N GLY A 370 -14.76 -36.56 -14.44
CA GLY A 370 -15.46 -36.08 -13.23
C GLY A 370 -15.03 -36.75 -11.92
N THR A 371 -14.11 -37.72 -11.94
CA THR A 371 -13.71 -38.51 -10.76
C THR A 371 -12.26 -38.20 -10.32
N SER A 372 -11.35 -37.88 -11.25
CA SER A 372 -9.91 -37.76 -10.95
C SER A 372 -9.54 -36.46 -10.23
N ALA A 373 -8.90 -36.58 -9.06
CA ALA A 373 -8.38 -35.43 -8.29
C ALA A 373 -7.29 -34.65 -9.04
N SER A 374 -6.48 -35.33 -9.85
CA SER A 374 -5.38 -34.72 -10.62
C SER A 374 -5.84 -33.98 -11.87
N ALA A 375 -7.13 -34.06 -12.23
CA ALA A 375 -7.67 -33.37 -13.41
C ALA A 375 -7.71 -31.84 -13.25
N VAL A 376 -7.78 -31.33 -12.02
CA VAL A 376 -7.79 -29.89 -11.72
C VAL A 376 -6.47 -29.44 -11.10
N SER A 377 -5.85 -28.44 -11.72
CA SER A 377 -4.58 -27.85 -11.27
C SER A 377 -4.77 -26.60 -10.40
N THR A 378 -3.69 -26.13 -9.77
CA THR A 378 -3.67 -24.88 -9.00
C THR A 378 -4.17 -23.68 -9.80
N ASP A 379 -3.87 -23.61 -11.10
CA ASP A 379 -4.35 -22.52 -11.96
C ASP A 379 -5.89 -22.45 -12.03
N HIS A 380 -6.57 -23.60 -12.05
CA HIS A 380 -8.02 -23.66 -12.04
C HIS A 380 -8.56 -23.08 -10.72
N ARG A 381 -8.05 -23.52 -9.57
CA ARG A 381 -8.42 -22.95 -8.26
C ARG A 381 -8.22 -21.43 -8.20
N LEU A 382 -7.09 -20.93 -8.71
CA LEU A 382 -6.79 -19.50 -8.72
C LEU A 382 -7.67 -18.72 -9.70
N GLU A 383 -8.07 -19.34 -10.82
CA GLU A 383 -9.08 -18.78 -11.70
C GLU A 383 -10.44 -18.63 -10.98
N ALA A 384 -10.84 -19.57 -10.11
CA ALA A 384 -12.11 -19.45 -9.36
C ALA A 384 -12.07 -18.24 -8.43
N PHE A 385 -10.95 -18.12 -7.70
CA PHE A 385 -10.69 -16.95 -6.87
C PHE A 385 -10.75 -15.66 -7.68
N TRP A 386 -10.05 -15.62 -8.81
CA TRP A 386 -10.00 -14.46 -9.70
C TRP A 386 -11.38 -14.06 -10.20
N ARG A 387 -12.15 -15.03 -10.73
CA ARG A 387 -13.49 -14.80 -11.26
C ARG A 387 -14.41 -14.15 -10.24
N GLN A 388 -14.45 -14.67 -9.01
CA GLN A 388 -15.30 -14.11 -7.97
C GLN A 388 -14.79 -12.75 -7.47
N SER A 389 -13.47 -12.57 -7.39
CA SER A 389 -12.86 -11.30 -6.96
C SER A 389 -13.01 -10.17 -7.98
N MET A 390 -13.14 -10.48 -9.28
CA MET A 390 -13.35 -9.51 -10.36
C MET A 390 -14.82 -9.13 -10.57
N ARG A 391 -15.76 -9.92 -10.04
CA ARG A 391 -17.19 -9.82 -10.35
C ARG A 391 -17.83 -8.56 -9.74
N THR A 392 -18.73 -7.92 -10.50
CA THR A 392 -19.39 -6.65 -10.12
C THR A 392 -20.89 -6.61 -10.44
N ASP A 393 -21.45 -7.69 -11.00
CA ASP A 393 -22.88 -7.78 -11.29
C ASP A 393 -23.75 -7.77 -10.01
N SER A 394 -25.06 -7.67 -10.14
CA SER A 394 -25.97 -7.56 -8.99
C SER A 394 -26.01 -8.80 -8.09
N SER A 395 -25.52 -9.94 -8.57
CA SER A 395 -25.40 -11.19 -7.80
C SER A 395 -24.00 -11.42 -7.23
N SER A 396 -23.04 -10.53 -7.49
CA SER A 396 -21.70 -10.58 -6.90
C SER A 396 -21.76 -10.39 -5.38
N ASP A 397 -20.77 -10.88 -4.64
CA ASP A 397 -20.68 -10.74 -3.17
C ASP A 397 -19.29 -10.23 -2.73
N PRO A 398 -18.79 -9.11 -3.30
CA PRO A 398 -17.40 -8.67 -3.12
C PRO A 398 -16.99 -8.45 -1.67
N LEU A 399 -17.91 -8.04 -0.78
CA LEU A 399 -17.63 -7.95 0.65
C LEU A 399 -17.32 -9.31 1.27
N ARG A 400 -18.06 -10.34 0.89
CA ARG A 400 -17.89 -11.71 1.40
C ARG A 400 -16.58 -12.30 0.93
N GLN A 401 -16.23 -12.08 -0.35
CA GLN A 401 -14.94 -12.49 -0.92
C GLN A 401 -13.78 -11.84 -0.17
N ARG A 402 -13.87 -10.54 0.12
CA ARG A 402 -12.84 -9.81 0.87
C ARG A 402 -12.72 -10.25 2.33
N ALA A 403 -13.85 -10.50 2.99
CA ALA A 403 -13.90 -11.00 4.36
C ALA A 403 -13.32 -12.43 4.45
N ALA A 404 -13.68 -13.33 3.54
CA ALA A 404 -13.12 -14.68 3.48
C ALA A 404 -11.61 -14.67 3.20
N PHE A 405 -11.12 -13.75 2.37
CA PHE A 405 -9.68 -13.56 2.17
C PHE A 405 -8.97 -13.12 3.45
N ALA A 406 -9.54 -12.17 4.20
CA ALA A 406 -9.01 -11.77 5.52
C ALA A 406 -9.03 -12.95 6.51
N LEU A 407 -10.11 -13.74 6.54
CA LEU A 407 -10.21 -14.94 7.39
C LEU A 407 -9.21 -16.02 6.98
N SER A 408 -8.90 -16.19 5.70
CA SER A 408 -7.92 -17.18 5.22
C SER A 408 -6.49 -16.89 5.69
N GLN A 409 -6.24 -15.64 6.09
CA GLN A 409 -4.98 -15.17 6.66
C GLN A 409 -4.93 -15.32 8.19
N ILE A 410 -6.04 -15.68 8.82
CA ILE A 410 -6.14 -16.00 10.25
C ILE A 410 -6.24 -17.52 10.41
N PHE A 411 -7.20 -18.14 9.71
CA PHE A 411 -7.40 -19.59 9.65
C PHE A 411 -6.62 -20.16 8.46
N VAL A 412 -5.31 -20.29 8.64
CA VAL A 412 -4.38 -20.60 7.55
C VAL A 412 -4.39 -22.09 7.20
N ILE A 413 -4.51 -22.39 5.91
CA ILE A 413 -4.02 -23.63 5.29
C ILE A 413 -3.12 -23.27 4.09
N SER A 414 -2.32 -24.22 3.61
CA SER A 414 -1.41 -23.97 2.50
C SER A 414 -1.26 -25.15 1.53
N ASP A 415 -1.33 -24.85 0.23
CA ASP A 415 -0.96 -25.77 -0.84
C ASP A 415 0.56 -25.95 -1.00
N ARG A 416 1.38 -25.37 -0.11
CA ARG A 416 2.81 -25.73 0.00
C ARG A 416 3.01 -27.09 0.67
N MET A 417 1.99 -27.61 1.36
CA MET A 417 1.98 -29.00 1.82
C MET A 417 1.50 -29.91 0.68
N GLU A 418 2.36 -30.82 0.22
CA GLU A 418 2.10 -31.67 -0.95
C GLU A 418 0.78 -32.47 -0.84
N SER A 419 0.47 -32.99 0.35
CA SER A 419 -0.77 -33.73 0.61
C SER A 419 -2.03 -32.91 0.38
N LEU A 420 -1.99 -31.59 0.63
CA LEU A 420 -3.09 -30.67 0.38
C LEU A 420 -3.13 -30.25 -1.09
N ALA A 421 -1.96 -30.01 -1.69
CA ALA A 421 -1.82 -29.63 -3.10
C ALA A 421 -2.31 -30.71 -4.07
N ALA A 422 -2.31 -31.98 -3.64
CA ALA A 422 -2.74 -33.12 -4.44
C ALA A 422 -4.22 -33.09 -4.86
N ASP A 423 -5.08 -32.34 -4.15
CA ASP A 423 -6.50 -32.20 -4.53
C ASP A 423 -7.01 -30.77 -4.31
N GLN A 424 -7.13 -30.04 -5.40
CA GLN A 424 -7.54 -28.63 -5.41
C GLN A 424 -9.00 -28.44 -5.01
N ARG A 425 -9.83 -29.49 -5.05
CA ARG A 425 -11.24 -29.42 -4.62
C ARG A 425 -11.34 -29.26 -3.12
N GLY A 426 -10.51 -29.99 -2.37
CA GLY A 426 -10.43 -29.84 -0.92
C GLY A 426 -9.91 -28.45 -0.51
N MET A 427 -8.84 -27.96 -1.15
CA MET A 427 -8.34 -26.58 -0.96
C MET A 427 -9.44 -25.53 -1.21
N THR A 428 -10.20 -25.72 -2.29
CA THR A 428 -11.29 -24.79 -2.66
C THR A 428 -12.45 -24.88 -1.67
N SER A 429 -12.81 -26.08 -1.23
CA SER A 429 -13.86 -26.29 -0.23
C SER A 429 -13.56 -25.64 1.12
N TYR A 430 -12.28 -25.56 1.49
CA TYR A 430 -11.87 -24.84 2.69
C TYR A 430 -12.12 -23.34 2.53
N TYR A 431 -11.79 -22.75 1.37
CA TYR A 431 -12.11 -21.35 1.12
C TYR A 431 -13.62 -21.09 1.11
N ASP A 432 -14.41 -22.00 0.54
CA ASP A 432 -15.87 -21.93 0.57
C ASP A 432 -16.44 -22.05 1.99
N THR A 433 -15.78 -22.82 2.87
CA THR A 433 -16.13 -22.86 4.31
C THR A 433 -15.98 -21.47 4.93
N LEU A 434 -14.94 -20.71 4.56
CA LEU A 434 -14.76 -19.33 5.03
C LEU A 434 -15.80 -18.39 4.40
N LEU A 435 -16.15 -18.55 3.13
CA LEU A 435 -17.20 -17.75 2.46
C LEU A 435 -18.58 -17.94 3.13
N GLU A 436 -18.95 -19.19 3.37
CA GLU A 436 -20.22 -19.55 4.03
C GLU A 436 -20.34 -18.88 5.40
N ASN A 437 -19.24 -18.90 6.17
CA ASN A 437 -19.22 -18.42 7.54
C ASN A 437 -18.75 -16.96 7.70
N ALA A 438 -18.38 -16.26 6.63
CA ALA A 438 -17.81 -14.91 6.69
C ALA A 438 -18.73 -13.88 7.38
N PHE A 439 -20.05 -14.06 7.28
CA PHE A 439 -21.06 -13.21 7.90
C PHE A 439 -21.86 -13.95 9.00
N GLY A 440 -21.40 -15.13 9.40
CA GLY A 440 -22.05 -15.98 10.39
C GLY A 440 -21.62 -15.67 11.82
N ASN A 441 -21.78 -16.66 12.70
CA ASN A 441 -21.26 -16.59 14.06
C ASN A 441 -19.85 -17.17 14.13
N TYR A 442 -18.95 -16.50 14.85
CA TYR A 442 -17.57 -16.92 15.03
C TYR A 442 -17.44 -18.32 15.64
N ARG A 443 -18.34 -18.71 16.57
CA ARG A 443 -18.36 -20.08 17.12
C ARG A 443 -18.66 -21.11 16.03
N THR A 444 -19.58 -20.82 15.12
CA THR A 444 -19.90 -21.68 13.98
C THR A 444 -18.73 -21.76 13.01
N LEU A 445 -18.07 -20.63 12.71
CA LEU A 445 -16.85 -20.59 11.90
C LEU A 445 -15.75 -21.47 12.50
N LEU A 446 -15.50 -21.35 13.80
CA LEU A 446 -14.45 -22.11 14.49
C LEU A 446 -14.67 -23.63 14.33
N GLU A 447 -15.90 -24.10 14.51
CA GLU A 447 -16.23 -25.51 14.29
C GLU A 447 -16.17 -25.93 12.82
N ALA A 448 -16.64 -25.09 11.90
CA ALA A 448 -16.56 -25.37 10.48
C ALA A 448 -15.11 -25.55 10.04
N VAL A 449 -14.20 -24.72 10.55
CA VAL A 449 -12.75 -24.86 10.36
C VAL A 449 -12.22 -26.13 11.02
N THR A 450 -12.56 -26.41 12.29
CA THR A 450 -12.15 -27.64 12.99
C THR A 450 -12.56 -28.90 12.24
N ARG A 451 -13.76 -28.91 11.67
CA ARG A 451 -14.31 -30.06 10.95
C ARG A 451 -13.91 -30.10 9.49
N ASN A 452 -13.22 -29.11 8.95
CA ASN A 452 -12.82 -29.18 7.54
C ASN A 452 -11.67 -30.19 7.36
N PRO A 453 -11.78 -31.18 6.45
CA PRO A 453 -10.74 -32.19 6.28
C PRO A 453 -9.36 -31.63 5.93
N TRP A 454 -9.28 -30.51 5.19
CA TRP A 454 -8.00 -29.89 4.83
C TRP A 454 -7.32 -29.22 6.01
N MET A 455 -8.09 -28.58 6.89
CA MET A 455 -7.56 -28.09 8.17
C MET A 455 -7.09 -29.26 9.05
N GLY A 456 -7.88 -30.32 9.11
CA GLY A 456 -7.52 -31.53 9.85
C GLY A 456 -6.22 -32.16 9.37
N LEU A 457 -5.98 -32.20 8.06
CA LEU A 457 -4.71 -32.68 7.49
C LEU A 457 -3.56 -31.70 7.75
N TYR A 458 -3.79 -30.39 7.62
CA TYR A 458 -2.76 -29.37 7.76
C TYR A 458 -2.19 -29.29 9.19
N LEU A 459 -3.04 -29.44 10.19
CA LEU A 459 -2.68 -29.36 11.62
C LEU A 459 -2.79 -30.68 12.37
N SER A 460 -2.77 -31.80 11.64
CA SER A 460 -2.73 -33.17 12.20
C SER A 460 -3.92 -33.56 13.10
N ALA A 461 -5.06 -32.86 13.04
CA ALA A 461 -6.28 -33.31 13.72
C ALA A 461 -6.96 -34.49 13.00
N MET A 462 -6.75 -34.62 11.68
CA MET A 462 -7.27 -35.71 10.88
C MET A 462 -6.70 -37.04 11.37
N ARG A 463 -7.59 -37.95 11.76
CA ARG A 463 -7.26 -39.27 12.29
C ARG A 463 -6.39 -39.24 13.56
N ASN A 464 -6.47 -38.17 14.34
CA ASN A 464 -5.90 -38.12 15.69
C ASN A 464 -6.61 -39.14 16.59
N ARG A 465 -5.86 -39.87 17.43
CA ARG A 465 -6.38 -41.00 18.23
C ARG A 465 -6.09 -40.81 19.71
N LYS A 466 -6.98 -41.36 20.54
CA LYS A 466 -6.72 -41.47 21.98
C LYS A 466 -5.42 -42.20 22.29
N ALA A 467 -4.90 -41.87 23.48
CA ALA A 467 -3.68 -42.46 24.00
C ALA A 467 -3.76 -43.99 24.05
N ASN A 468 -2.65 -44.64 23.70
CA ASN A 468 -2.41 -46.05 23.93
C ASN A 468 -0.96 -46.22 24.37
N VAL A 469 -0.76 -46.28 25.69
CA VAL A 469 0.56 -46.35 26.33
C VAL A 469 1.32 -47.61 25.91
N ALA A 470 0.63 -48.74 25.75
CA ALA A 470 1.26 -50.00 25.31
C ALA A 470 1.81 -49.91 23.87
N ALA A 471 1.23 -49.05 23.04
CA ALA A 471 1.68 -48.78 21.67
C ALA A 471 2.53 -47.50 21.55
N ASN A 472 2.92 -46.88 22.67
CA ASN A 472 3.62 -45.59 22.73
C ASN A 472 2.95 -44.50 21.85
N ARG A 473 1.61 -44.46 21.87
CA ARG A 473 0.82 -43.49 21.11
C ARG A 473 0.16 -42.49 22.05
N PHE A 474 0.30 -41.21 21.75
CA PHE A 474 -0.34 -40.11 22.45
C PHE A 474 -1.17 -39.28 21.47
N PRO A 475 -2.21 -38.55 21.94
CA PRO A 475 -2.94 -37.61 21.11
C PRO A 475 -2.00 -36.55 20.50
N ASP A 476 -2.25 -36.19 19.25
CA ASP A 476 -1.53 -35.11 18.57
C ASP A 476 -1.95 -33.74 19.15
N GLU A 477 -0.96 -32.94 19.51
CA GLU A 477 -1.12 -31.64 20.19
C GLU A 477 -1.15 -30.43 19.23
N ASN A 478 -0.84 -30.63 17.94
CA ASN A 478 -0.63 -29.54 17.00
C ASN A 478 -1.90 -28.68 16.84
N TYR A 479 -3.02 -29.29 16.44
CA TYR A 479 -4.29 -28.55 16.34
C TYR A 479 -4.75 -27.95 17.68
N ALA A 480 -4.52 -28.64 18.80
CA ALA A 480 -4.86 -28.16 20.13
C ALA A 480 -4.13 -26.86 20.49
N ARG A 481 -2.85 -26.74 20.10
CA ARG A 481 -2.07 -25.52 20.25
C ARG A 481 -2.56 -24.42 19.33
N GLU A 482 -2.66 -24.71 18.03
CA GLU A 482 -2.94 -23.68 17.04
C GLU A 482 -4.38 -23.13 17.13
N VAL A 483 -5.37 -23.95 17.52
CA VAL A 483 -6.74 -23.47 17.75
C VAL A 483 -6.80 -22.44 18.88
N MET A 484 -5.96 -22.58 19.92
CA MET A 484 -5.83 -21.59 20.98
C MET A 484 -5.00 -20.39 20.53
N GLN A 485 -3.80 -20.65 20.01
CA GLN A 485 -2.78 -19.63 19.74
C GLN A 485 -3.14 -18.71 18.57
N LEU A 486 -3.55 -19.29 17.44
CA LEU A 486 -3.71 -18.58 16.19
C LEU A 486 -5.18 -18.24 15.93
N PHE A 487 -6.07 -19.15 16.31
CA PHE A 487 -7.46 -19.04 15.90
C PHE A 487 -8.33 -18.38 16.93
N ALA A 488 -8.09 -18.55 18.23
CA ALA A 488 -9.02 -18.09 19.28
C ALA A 488 -8.44 -17.07 20.28
N ILE A 489 -7.56 -17.50 21.19
CA ILE A 489 -7.26 -16.76 22.43
C ILE A 489 -5.90 -16.04 22.42
N GLY A 490 -5.01 -16.34 21.45
CA GLY A 490 -3.69 -15.73 21.38
C GLY A 490 -2.76 -16.22 22.48
N LEU A 491 -1.51 -15.73 22.48
CA LEU A 491 -0.49 -16.09 23.48
C LEU A 491 -0.68 -15.36 24.83
N TRP A 492 -1.19 -14.13 24.80
CA TRP A 492 -1.20 -13.22 25.94
C TRP A 492 -2.61 -12.81 26.31
N ARG A 493 -2.91 -12.74 27.61
CA ARG A 493 -4.18 -12.21 28.11
C ARG A 493 -4.30 -10.74 27.69
N LEU A 494 -5.48 -10.37 27.19
CA LEU A 494 -5.74 -9.05 26.63
C LEU A 494 -6.78 -8.29 27.46
N ASN A 495 -6.59 -6.99 27.55
CA ASN A 495 -7.67 -6.06 27.87
C ASN A 495 -8.66 -5.98 26.70
N PRO A 496 -9.90 -5.49 26.92
CA PRO A 496 -10.89 -5.35 25.84
C PRO A 496 -10.41 -4.48 24.66
N ASP A 497 -9.46 -3.58 24.89
CA ASP A 497 -8.84 -2.69 23.90
C ASP A 497 -7.66 -3.33 23.13
N GLY A 498 -7.39 -4.62 23.37
CA GLY A 498 -6.31 -5.37 22.71
C GLY A 498 -4.92 -5.16 23.29
N SER A 499 -4.75 -4.30 24.29
CA SER A 499 -3.49 -4.19 25.02
C SER A 499 -3.24 -5.43 25.90
N HIS A 500 -1.97 -5.77 26.15
CA HIS A 500 -1.63 -6.91 27.00
C HIS A 500 -1.98 -6.60 28.47
N LEU A 501 -2.57 -7.57 29.14
CA LEU A 501 -2.71 -7.54 30.60
C LEU A 501 -1.36 -7.85 31.23
N LEU A 502 -0.85 -6.91 32.04
CA LEU A 502 0.44 -7.04 32.71
C LEU A 502 0.24 -7.51 34.16
N SER A 503 1.07 -8.45 34.59
CA SER A 503 1.05 -9.00 35.94
C SER A 503 1.40 -7.94 37.00
N ASN A 504 0.76 -8.03 38.15
CA ASN A 504 1.11 -7.25 39.35
C ASN A 504 2.22 -7.92 40.20
N GLY A 505 2.75 -9.07 39.77
CA GLY A 505 3.73 -9.88 40.50
C GLY A 505 3.14 -10.98 41.38
N THR A 506 1.81 -11.15 41.38
CA THR A 506 1.09 -12.23 42.09
C THR A 506 0.21 -13.08 41.17
N ASP A 507 0.05 -12.67 39.90
CA ASP A 507 -0.69 -13.44 38.90
C ASP A 507 0.04 -14.75 38.58
N LEU A 508 -0.73 -15.84 38.46
CA LEU A 508 -0.21 -17.13 38.03
C LEU A 508 -0.36 -17.29 36.52
N ASP A 509 0.61 -17.95 35.90
CA ASP A 509 0.49 -18.47 34.56
C ASP A 509 -0.44 -19.72 34.53
N PRO A 510 -0.81 -20.19 33.32
CA PRO A 510 -1.71 -21.34 33.15
C PRO A 510 -1.20 -22.67 33.73
N ASP A 511 0.11 -22.81 33.98
CA ASP A 511 0.73 -24.00 34.56
C ASP A 511 1.06 -23.80 36.07
N GLY A 512 0.67 -22.66 36.65
CA GLY A 512 0.70 -22.37 38.08
C GLY A 512 1.95 -21.65 38.59
N ALA A 513 2.82 -21.12 37.72
CA ALA A 513 3.98 -20.34 38.11
C ALA A 513 3.67 -18.85 38.24
N ILE A 514 4.35 -18.13 39.13
CA ILE A 514 4.16 -16.68 39.31
C ILE A 514 4.73 -15.92 38.10
N VAL A 515 3.92 -15.05 37.51
CA VAL A 515 4.35 -14.12 36.45
C VAL A 515 4.94 -12.85 37.08
N PRO A 516 6.19 -12.47 36.78
CA PRO A 516 6.81 -11.25 37.31
C PRO A 516 6.03 -9.97 37.01
N ALA A 517 6.11 -8.99 37.91
CA ALA A 517 5.44 -7.71 37.75
C ALA A 517 5.86 -7.00 36.45
N GLY A 518 4.89 -6.47 35.71
CA GLY A 518 5.11 -5.78 34.44
C GLY A 518 5.27 -6.69 33.21
N GLN A 519 5.26 -8.02 33.37
CA GLN A 519 5.27 -8.96 32.25
C GLN A 519 3.85 -9.32 31.78
N SER A 520 3.70 -9.63 30.49
CA SER A 520 2.43 -10.10 29.93
C SER A 520 2.07 -11.49 30.49
N ILE A 521 0.79 -11.69 30.80
CA ILE A 521 0.31 -12.96 31.38
C ILE A 521 -0.06 -13.93 30.25
N PRO A 522 0.48 -15.16 30.19
CA PRO A 522 0.09 -16.16 29.20
C PRO A 522 -1.37 -16.62 29.32
N THR A 523 -1.98 -17.03 28.21
CA THR A 523 -3.37 -17.52 28.15
C THR A 523 -3.51 -19.03 28.39
N TYR A 524 -2.56 -19.82 27.88
CA TYR A 524 -2.50 -21.28 28.03
C TYR A 524 -1.04 -21.75 28.18
N GLY A 525 -0.88 -22.95 28.71
CA GLY A 525 0.40 -23.65 28.89
C GLY A 525 0.31 -25.09 28.41
N GLN A 526 1.26 -25.92 28.81
CA GLN A 526 1.32 -27.32 28.36
C GLN A 526 0.11 -28.11 28.85
N SER A 527 -0.35 -27.86 30.08
CA SER A 527 -1.47 -28.59 30.67
C SER A 527 -2.79 -28.43 29.89
N GLN A 528 -3.08 -27.23 29.36
CA GLN A 528 -4.26 -27.02 28.54
C GLN A 528 -4.11 -27.67 27.14
N ILE A 529 -2.92 -27.64 26.55
CA ILE A 529 -2.65 -28.29 25.25
C ILE A 529 -2.94 -29.79 25.34
N GLU A 530 -2.42 -30.47 26.35
CA GLU A 530 -2.63 -31.92 26.56
C GLU A 530 -4.12 -32.27 26.71
N VAL A 531 -4.87 -31.45 27.44
CA VAL A 531 -6.31 -31.65 27.62
C VAL A 531 -7.08 -31.45 26.31
N LEU A 532 -6.80 -30.39 25.55
CA LEU A 532 -7.44 -30.16 24.26
C LEU A 532 -7.06 -31.23 23.24
N ALA A 533 -5.82 -31.70 23.23
CA ALA A 533 -5.37 -32.76 22.33
C ALA A 533 -6.24 -34.01 22.49
N ARG A 534 -6.61 -34.37 23.73
CA ARG A 534 -7.56 -35.46 24.02
C ARG A 534 -8.96 -35.19 23.46
N VAL A 535 -9.45 -33.95 23.50
CA VAL A 535 -10.76 -33.57 22.93
C VAL A 535 -10.80 -33.81 21.42
N PHE A 536 -9.72 -33.48 20.69
CA PHE A 536 -9.67 -33.59 19.23
C PHE A 536 -9.37 -35.00 18.70
N THR A 537 -9.27 -36.01 19.57
CA THR A 537 -9.14 -37.40 19.15
C THR A 537 -10.45 -37.94 18.57
N GLY A 538 -10.38 -38.78 17.54
CA GLY A 538 -11.56 -39.39 16.91
C GLY A 538 -12.12 -38.63 15.72
N LEU A 539 -11.56 -37.49 15.31
CA LEU A 539 -11.94 -36.81 14.07
C LEU A 539 -11.46 -37.55 12.83
N SER A 540 -12.37 -37.87 11.91
CA SER A 540 -12.04 -38.32 10.55
C SER A 540 -13.12 -37.96 9.54
N TYR A 541 -12.90 -38.27 8.26
CA TYR A 541 -13.85 -38.01 7.18
C TYR A 541 -15.26 -38.51 7.53
N GLY A 542 -16.26 -37.65 7.38
CA GLY A 542 -17.67 -38.00 7.62
C GLY A 542 -18.38 -38.63 6.42
N THR A 543 -17.86 -38.39 5.22
CA THR A 543 -18.48 -38.81 3.95
C THR A 543 -17.43 -39.40 3.01
N ARG A 544 -17.81 -40.43 2.27
CA ARG A 544 -17.02 -41.07 1.21
C ARG A 544 -17.87 -41.31 -0.02
N PHE A 545 -17.23 -41.48 -1.16
CA PHE A 545 -17.88 -42.05 -2.33
C PHE A 545 -18.13 -43.55 -2.12
N THR A 546 -19.14 -44.06 -2.82
CA THR A 546 -19.47 -45.49 -2.79
C THR A 546 -18.29 -46.33 -3.29
N SER A 547 -17.66 -45.88 -4.38
CA SER A 547 -16.38 -46.40 -4.91
C SER A 547 -15.68 -45.30 -5.72
N THR A 548 -14.51 -45.58 -6.29
CA THR A 548 -13.83 -44.67 -7.23
C THR A 548 -14.59 -44.46 -8.54
N THR A 549 -15.51 -45.36 -8.89
CA THR A 549 -16.32 -45.32 -10.12
C THR A 549 -17.78 -44.96 -9.87
N ASN A 550 -18.23 -44.96 -8.62
CA ASN A 550 -19.56 -44.53 -8.20
C ASN A 550 -19.44 -43.35 -7.22
N LEU A 551 -19.64 -42.15 -7.76
CA LEU A 551 -19.53 -40.88 -7.05
C LEU A 551 -20.72 -40.54 -6.14
N ALA A 552 -21.63 -41.50 -5.88
CA ALA A 552 -22.64 -41.31 -4.86
C ALA A 552 -21.98 -41.14 -3.47
N GLU A 553 -22.22 -39.99 -2.86
CA GLU A 553 -21.75 -39.66 -1.51
C GLU A 553 -22.56 -40.43 -0.46
N ILE A 554 -21.87 -41.18 0.40
CA ILE A 554 -22.44 -41.96 1.49
C ILE A 554 -21.68 -41.67 2.80
N PRO A 555 -22.32 -41.81 3.98
CA PRO A 555 -21.63 -41.66 5.25
C PRO A 555 -20.49 -42.68 5.41
N THR A 556 -19.39 -42.27 6.04
CA THR A 556 -18.33 -43.19 6.46
C THR A 556 -18.79 -44.04 7.65
N THR A 557 -18.42 -45.32 7.63
CA THR A 557 -18.77 -46.27 8.70
C THR A 557 -17.57 -46.60 9.58
N ARG A 558 -16.36 -46.31 9.11
CA ARG A 558 -15.10 -46.61 9.82
C ARG A 558 -14.15 -45.44 9.77
N PHE A 559 -13.37 -45.29 10.82
CA PHE A 559 -12.35 -44.23 10.98
C PHE A 559 -11.27 -44.23 9.87
N TYR A 560 -10.99 -45.39 9.27
CA TYR A 560 -9.98 -45.56 8.22
C TYR A 560 -10.59 -45.87 6.84
N ASP A 561 -11.81 -45.40 6.57
CA ASP A 561 -12.42 -45.56 5.25
C ASP A 561 -11.59 -44.88 4.13
N SER A 562 -11.73 -45.40 2.92
CA SER A 562 -11.12 -44.89 1.68
C SER A 562 -12.15 -44.16 0.81
N SER A 563 -11.70 -43.58 -0.31
CA SER A 563 -12.56 -42.83 -1.26
C SER A 563 -13.31 -41.67 -0.60
N ASN A 564 -12.67 -40.98 0.35
CA ASN A 564 -13.31 -39.93 1.14
C ASN A 564 -13.64 -38.70 0.31
N VAL A 565 -14.73 -38.03 0.68
CA VAL A 565 -15.16 -36.77 0.03
C VAL A 565 -14.46 -35.59 0.71
N PRO A 566 -13.64 -34.81 -0.02
CA PRO A 566 -12.79 -33.82 0.61
C PRO A 566 -13.51 -32.53 1.03
N TRP A 567 -14.69 -32.25 0.46
CA TRP A 567 -15.51 -31.06 0.73
C TRP A 567 -16.66 -31.31 1.72
N ARG A 568 -16.64 -32.43 2.44
CA ARG A 568 -17.64 -32.73 3.49
C ARG A 568 -16.98 -32.68 4.87
N PRO A 569 -17.71 -32.21 5.90
CA PRO A 569 -17.15 -32.08 7.24
C PRO A 569 -16.71 -33.44 7.79
N MET A 570 -15.66 -33.41 8.60
CA MET A 570 -15.26 -34.51 9.45
C MET A 570 -16.31 -34.77 10.53
N ARG A 571 -16.39 -36.02 10.96
CA ARG A 571 -17.21 -36.46 12.09
C ARG A 571 -16.36 -37.14 13.16
N MET A 572 -16.91 -37.23 14.36
CA MET A 572 -16.29 -37.98 15.46
C MET A 572 -16.55 -39.48 15.32
N PHE A 573 -15.56 -40.26 15.74
CA PHE A 573 -15.62 -41.70 15.93
C PHE A 573 -15.29 -42.01 17.38
N ASP A 574 -16.31 -42.38 18.15
CA ASP A 574 -16.19 -42.55 19.60
C ASP A 574 -15.22 -43.67 19.97
N VAL A 575 -15.05 -44.66 19.10
CA VAL A 575 -14.12 -45.77 19.33
C VAL A 575 -12.66 -45.31 19.36
N GLU A 576 -12.34 -44.20 18.69
CA GLU A 576 -11.00 -43.59 18.65
C GLU A 576 -10.88 -42.33 19.53
N HIS A 577 -12.01 -41.78 19.99
CA HIS A 577 -12.06 -40.65 20.92
C HIS A 577 -11.73 -41.06 22.36
N ASP A 578 -10.98 -40.22 23.06
CA ASP A 578 -10.73 -40.36 24.49
C ASP A 578 -12.02 -40.01 25.25
N VAL A 579 -12.73 -41.01 25.76
CA VAL A 579 -13.99 -40.82 26.49
C VAL A 579 -13.82 -40.64 28.00
N ALA A 580 -12.59 -40.59 28.52
CA ALA A 580 -12.39 -40.33 29.93
C ALA A 580 -12.68 -38.85 30.26
N ALA A 581 -12.98 -38.57 31.52
CA ALA A 581 -13.19 -37.20 31.99
C ALA A 581 -11.97 -36.31 31.69
N LYS A 582 -12.26 -35.02 31.44
CA LYS A 582 -11.27 -33.98 31.12
C LYS A 582 -11.65 -32.71 31.85
N THR A 583 -10.67 -31.90 32.22
CA THR A 583 -10.91 -30.60 32.84
C THR A 583 -9.99 -29.59 32.20
N LEU A 584 -10.59 -28.61 31.54
CA LEU A 584 -9.89 -27.52 30.89
C LEU A 584 -10.04 -26.27 31.75
N ALA A 585 -8.93 -25.81 32.33
CA ALA A 585 -8.89 -24.63 33.18
C ALA A 585 -8.01 -23.55 32.55
N PHE A 586 -8.60 -22.40 32.23
CA PHE A 586 -7.86 -21.19 31.84
C PHE A 586 -7.79 -20.22 33.03
N PRO A 587 -6.67 -19.50 33.23
CA PRO A 587 -6.56 -18.51 34.29
C PRO A 587 -7.70 -17.48 34.27
N GLY A 588 -8.37 -17.32 35.42
CA GLY A 588 -9.45 -16.36 35.59
C GLY A 588 -10.80 -16.75 34.97
N LEU A 589 -10.96 -17.98 34.47
CA LEU A 589 -12.22 -18.51 33.98
C LEU A 589 -12.70 -19.70 34.82
N THR A 590 -14.01 -19.94 34.81
CA THR A 590 -14.57 -21.18 35.38
C THR A 590 -14.09 -22.37 34.54
N PRO A 591 -13.48 -23.40 35.15
CA PRO A 591 -13.03 -24.56 34.41
C PRO A 591 -14.16 -25.29 33.67
N LEU A 592 -13.92 -25.66 32.42
CA LEU A 592 -14.80 -26.56 31.68
C LEU A 592 -14.54 -28.00 32.14
N VAL A 593 -15.56 -28.63 32.71
CA VAL A 593 -15.51 -30.05 33.10
C VAL A 593 -16.25 -30.88 32.07
N LEU A 594 -15.51 -31.74 31.37
CA LEU A 594 -16.05 -32.73 30.45
C LEU A 594 -16.17 -34.07 31.19
N PRO A 595 -17.38 -34.62 31.36
CA PRO A 595 -17.57 -35.86 32.12
C PRO A 595 -17.01 -37.07 31.36
N THR A 596 -16.80 -38.18 32.08
CA THR A 596 -16.59 -39.47 31.43
C THR A 596 -17.79 -39.80 30.54
N ARG A 597 -17.52 -40.27 29.31
CA ARG A 597 -18.52 -40.64 28.33
C ARG A 597 -18.50 -42.13 28.02
N THR A 598 -19.57 -42.60 27.38
CA THR A 598 -19.67 -43.94 26.83
C THR A 598 -19.64 -43.85 25.31
N ALA A 599 -18.75 -44.60 24.67
CA ALA A 599 -18.69 -44.65 23.22
C ALA A 599 -19.99 -45.22 22.63
N SER A 600 -20.54 -44.58 21.61
CA SER A 600 -21.76 -45.05 20.96
C SER A 600 -21.54 -46.37 20.20
N ASN A 601 -22.57 -47.23 20.20
CA ASN A 601 -22.61 -48.48 19.44
C ASN A 601 -24.00 -48.67 18.81
N PRO A 602 -24.16 -48.56 17.48
CA PRO A 602 -23.11 -48.30 16.48
C PRO A 602 -22.44 -46.92 16.66
N ASP A 603 -21.24 -46.74 16.10
CA ASP A 603 -20.45 -45.52 16.29
C ASP A 603 -21.07 -44.32 15.54
N THR A 604 -21.80 -43.52 16.31
CA THR A 604 -22.45 -42.27 15.88
C THR A 604 -21.59 -41.04 16.13
N GLY A 605 -20.47 -41.15 16.86
CA GLY A 605 -19.65 -40.00 17.26
C GLY A 605 -20.25 -39.12 18.38
N THR A 606 -21.39 -39.50 18.94
CA THR A 606 -22.15 -38.68 19.91
C THR A 606 -21.32 -38.28 21.13
N ALA A 607 -20.46 -39.18 21.64
CA ALA A 607 -19.63 -38.87 22.80
C ALA A 607 -18.62 -37.78 22.45
N GLY A 608 -17.85 -37.98 21.38
CA GLY A 608 -16.84 -37.03 20.91
C GLY A 608 -17.45 -35.69 20.49
N ASP A 609 -18.57 -35.70 19.77
CA ASP A 609 -19.19 -34.48 19.26
C ASP A 609 -19.62 -33.54 20.38
N ALA A 610 -20.14 -34.05 21.48
CA ALA A 610 -20.52 -33.19 22.58
C ALA A 610 -19.35 -32.79 23.50
N ASP A 611 -18.19 -33.46 23.47
CA ASP A 611 -16.95 -32.94 24.07
C ASP A 611 -16.35 -31.82 23.20
N LEU A 612 -16.36 -32.03 21.88
CA LEU A 612 -15.93 -31.03 20.90
C LEU A 612 -16.79 -29.76 20.99
N ALA A 613 -18.12 -29.90 20.95
CA ALA A 613 -19.04 -28.77 21.00
C ALA A 613 -18.84 -27.93 22.27
N ALA A 614 -18.80 -28.57 23.44
CA ALA A 614 -18.60 -27.88 24.73
C ALA A 614 -17.23 -27.18 24.81
N THR A 615 -16.19 -27.78 24.23
CA THR A 615 -14.85 -27.18 24.18
C THR A 615 -14.81 -25.97 23.28
N LEU A 616 -15.38 -26.06 22.08
CA LEU A 616 -15.43 -24.93 21.15
C LEU A 616 -16.32 -23.80 21.68
N ASP A 617 -17.41 -24.12 22.41
CA ASP A 617 -18.23 -23.12 23.11
C ASP A 617 -17.41 -22.40 24.18
N HIS A 618 -16.61 -23.14 24.95
CA HIS A 618 -15.75 -22.56 25.97
C HIS A 618 -14.66 -21.66 25.37
N LEU A 619 -14.02 -22.08 24.28
CA LEU A 619 -13.05 -21.27 23.55
C LEU A 619 -13.67 -20.01 22.95
N ALA A 620 -14.80 -20.10 22.24
CA ALA A 620 -15.46 -18.95 21.63
C ALA A 620 -15.97 -17.92 22.66
N ASN A 621 -16.32 -18.39 23.87
CA ASN A 621 -16.73 -17.53 24.98
C ASN A 621 -15.55 -16.97 25.79
N HIS A 622 -14.30 -17.37 25.49
CA HIS A 622 -13.14 -16.82 26.16
C HIS A 622 -13.03 -15.30 25.90
N PRO A 623 -12.76 -14.47 26.92
CA PRO A 623 -12.79 -13.00 26.80
C PRO A 623 -11.75 -12.47 25.81
N ASN A 624 -10.58 -13.12 25.68
CA ASN A 624 -9.56 -12.74 24.70
C ASN A 624 -10.00 -12.81 23.22
N VAL A 625 -10.98 -13.64 22.86
CA VAL A 625 -11.32 -13.87 21.44
C VAL A 625 -11.75 -12.57 20.76
N GLY A 626 -12.58 -11.77 21.43
CA GLY A 626 -13.06 -10.49 20.92
C GLY A 626 -11.93 -9.52 20.53
N PRO A 627 -11.08 -9.08 21.47
CA PRO A 627 -9.98 -8.17 21.16
C PRO A 627 -8.95 -8.78 20.21
N PHE A 628 -8.65 -10.08 20.34
CA PHE A 628 -7.68 -10.77 19.49
C PHE A 628 -8.12 -10.79 18.02
N ILE A 629 -9.34 -11.26 17.74
CA ILE A 629 -9.87 -11.32 16.38
C ILE A 629 -10.18 -9.94 15.81
N SER A 630 -10.66 -9.01 16.64
CA SER A 630 -10.91 -7.63 16.20
C SER A 630 -9.61 -6.98 15.71
N ARG A 631 -8.50 -7.11 16.45
CA ARG A 631 -7.20 -6.58 16.03
C ARG A 631 -6.76 -7.14 14.68
N LEU A 632 -6.82 -8.46 14.51
CA LEU A 632 -6.38 -9.12 13.28
C LEU A 632 -7.24 -8.72 12.08
N LEU A 633 -8.57 -8.66 12.24
CA LEU A 633 -9.46 -8.25 11.15
C LEU A 633 -9.28 -6.77 10.78
N ILE A 634 -9.10 -5.88 11.76
CA ILE A 634 -8.81 -4.46 11.48
C ILE A 634 -7.50 -4.32 10.71
N GLN A 635 -6.45 -5.07 11.09
CA GLN A 635 -5.18 -5.08 10.37
C GLN A 635 -5.30 -5.58 8.93
N ARG A 636 -6.17 -6.56 8.67
CA ARG A 636 -6.39 -7.07 7.31
C ARG A 636 -7.31 -6.21 6.46
N LEU A 637 -8.11 -5.32 7.06
CA LEU A 637 -9.13 -4.56 6.33
C LEU A 637 -8.87 -3.04 6.25
N VAL A 638 -8.32 -2.41 7.30
CA VAL A 638 -8.34 -0.94 7.44
C VAL A 638 -6.97 -0.33 7.72
N THR A 639 -6.30 -0.73 8.80
CA THR A 639 -5.04 -0.10 9.25
C THR A 639 -4.14 -1.09 9.99
N SER A 640 -2.83 -1.04 9.75
CA SER A 640 -1.86 -1.93 10.42
C SER A 640 -1.70 -1.58 11.91
N ASN A 641 -1.95 -0.32 12.27
CA ASN A 641 -1.79 0.22 13.63
C ASN A 641 -3.12 0.82 14.16
N PRO A 642 -4.15 0.00 14.44
CA PRO A 642 -5.38 0.50 15.04
C PRO A 642 -5.13 1.00 16.47
N THR A 643 -5.83 2.07 16.89
CA THR A 643 -5.73 2.51 18.28
C THR A 643 -6.41 1.50 19.23
N PRO A 644 -6.03 1.47 20.52
CA PRO A 644 -6.74 0.67 21.51
C PRO A 644 -8.24 0.99 21.58
N ALA A 645 -8.62 2.25 21.40
CA ALA A 645 -10.02 2.66 21.39
C ALA A 645 -10.81 2.03 20.23
N TYR A 646 -10.20 1.94 19.05
CA TYR A 646 -10.82 1.27 17.90
C TYR A 646 -10.99 -0.23 18.16
N ILE A 647 -9.94 -0.93 18.61
CA ILE A 647 -10.04 -2.35 18.98
C ILE A 647 -11.13 -2.54 20.05
N GLY A 648 -11.18 -1.68 21.07
CA GLY A 648 -12.16 -1.74 22.15
C GLY A 648 -13.60 -1.64 21.69
N ARG A 649 -13.91 -0.72 20.76
CA ARG A 649 -15.26 -0.59 20.18
C ARG A 649 -15.68 -1.83 19.39
N VAL A 650 -14.80 -2.35 18.53
CA VAL A 650 -15.10 -3.55 17.74
C VAL A 650 -15.19 -4.79 18.63
N SER A 651 -14.32 -4.92 19.63
CA SER A 651 -14.34 -5.98 20.65
C SER A 651 -15.64 -5.98 21.46
N ALA A 652 -16.19 -4.79 21.78
CA ALA A 652 -17.50 -4.67 22.41
C ALA A 652 -18.64 -5.19 21.52
N VAL A 653 -18.60 -4.89 20.21
CA VAL A 653 -19.55 -5.44 19.22
C VAL A 653 -19.40 -6.95 19.08
N PHE A 654 -18.17 -7.47 19.08
CA PHE A 654 -17.93 -8.90 19.13
C PHE A 654 -18.55 -9.51 20.38
N ALA A 655 -18.45 -8.85 21.53
CA ALA A 655 -19.03 -9.34 22.77
C ALA A 655 -20.56 -9.33 22.76
N ASN A 656 -21.17 -8.32 22.13
CA ASN A 656 -22.60 -8.18 21.99
C ASN A 656 -22.92 -7.30 20.77
N ASN A 657 -23.59 -7.87 19.77
CA ASN A 657 -24.04 -7.15 18.58
C ASN A 657 -25.23 -6.18 18.79
N GLY A 658 -25.60 -5.91 20.04
CA GLY A 658 -26.80 -5.14 20.42
C GLY A 658 -28.05 -5.99 20.61
N SER A 659 -27.99 -7.30 20.32
CA SER A 659 -29.08 -8.27 20.52
C SER A 659 -28.67 -9.45 21.42
N ASN A 660 -27.65 -9.26 22.27
CA ASN A 660 -27.05 -10.26 23.15
C ASN A 660 -26.48 -11.49 22.40
N VAL A 661 -26.05 -11.30 21.15
CA VAL A 661 -25.33 -12.33 20.39
C VAL A 661 -23.85 -12.00 20.37
N ARG A 662 -23.04 -12.90 20.93
CA ARG A 662 -21.57 -12.84 20.89
C ARG A 662 -21.07 -13.45 19.58
N GLY A 663 -20.05 -12.83 18.98
CA GLY A 663 -19.32 -13.36 17.83
C GLY A 663 -20.06 -13.21 16.49
N ASP A 664 -21.03 -12.31 16.38
CA ASP A 664 -21.67 -12.00 15.10
C ASP A 664 -20.69 -11.28 14.15
N LEU A 665 -20.17 -12.00 13.16
CA LEU A 665 -19.15 -11.48 12.25
C LEU A 665 -19.70 -10.42 11.29
N LYS A 666 -21.00 -10.44 10.97
CA LYS A 666 -21.64 -9.38 10.19
C LYS A 666 -21.58 -8.06 10.96
N ALA A 667 -21.96 -8.08 12.24
CA ALA A 667 -21.90 -6.90 13.10
C ALA A 667 -20.45 -6.42 13.31
N VAL A 668 -19.49 -7.33 13.51
CA VAL A 668 -18.07 -7.01 13.66
C VAL A 668 -17.49 -6.37 12.39
N ILE A 669 -17.73 -6.95 11.20
CA ILE A 669 -17.25 -6.38 9.93
C ILE A 669 -17.87 -4.99 9.70
N LYS A 670 -19.16 -4.82 9.99
CA LYS A 670 -19.83 -3.52 9.90
C LYS A 670 -19.21 -2.49 10.86
N ALA A 671 -18.92 -2.89 12.10
CA ALA A 671 -18.27 -2.02 13.08
C ALA A 671 -16.85 -1.61 12.65
N ILE A 672 -16.07 -2.53 12.08
CA ILE A 672 -14.74 -2.23 11.51
C ILE A 672 -14.87 -1.21 10.37
N LEU A 673 -15.71 -1.50 9.38
CA LEU A 673 -15.77 -0.67 8.17
C LEU A 673 -16.52 0.66 8.38
N LEU A 674 -17.27 0.84 9.47
CA LEU A 674 -17.96 2.11 9.77
C LEU A 674 -17.33 2.88 10.94
N ASP A 675 -16.26 2.36 11.55
CA ASP A 675 -15.62 3.04 12.67
C ASP A 675 -15.11 4.43 12.28
N SER A 676 -15.12 5.36 13.24
CA SER A 676 -14.60 6.71 13.05
C SER A 676 -13.14 6.70 12.58
N GLU A 677 -12.27 5.82 13.07
CA GLU A 677 -10.89 5.78 12.55
C GLU A 677 -10.81 5.27 11.11
N ALA A 678 -11.77 4.44 10.70
CA ALA A 678 -11.86 3.98 9.33
C ALA A 678 -12.45 5.05 8.42
N ARG A 679 -13.42 5.86 8.86
CA ARG A 679 -14.16 6.82 8.02
C ARG A 679 -13.71 8.26 8.16
N ASP A 680 -13.03 8.65 9.23
CA ASP A 680 -12.59 10.02 9.45
C ASP A 680 -11.46 10.38 8.46
N PRO A 681 -11.69 11.35 7.56
CA PRO A 681 -10.71 11.76 6.58
C PRO A 681 -9.49 12.47 7.21
N ALA A 682 -9.62 13.07 8.40
CA ALA A 682 -8.48 13.66 9.09
C ALA A 682 -7.42 12.60 9.46
N ARG A 683 -7.78 11.32 9.47
CA ARG A 683 -6.83 10.22 9.67
C ARG A 683 -5.91 9.98 8.49
N LEU A 684 -6.19 10.52 7.31
CA LEU A 684 -5.35 10.37 6.12
C LEU A 684 -4.02 11.11 6.24
N ASP A 685 -4.01 12.23 6.96
CA ASP A 685 -2.81 13.04 7.19
C ASP A 685 -1.99 12.54 8.39
N VAL A 686 -2.50 11.53 9.11
CA VAL A 686 -1.80 10.91 10.23
C VAL A 686 -0.78 9.91 9.68
N ALA A 687 0.51 10.26 9.76
CA ALA A 687 1.62 9.46 9.23
C ALA A 687 1.67 7.99 9.73
N THR A 688 1.01 7.67 10.85
CA THR A 688 0.97 6.32 11.44
C THR A 688 -0.31 5.53 11.12
N HIS A 689 -1.23 6.10 10.33
CA HIS A 689 -2.51 5.49 9.99
C HIS A 689 -2.51 4.88 8.59
N GLY A 690 -3.26 3.80 8.42
CA GLY A 690 -3.39 3.07 7.15
C GLY A 690 -2.58 1.78 7.15
N LEU A 691 -2.54 1.13 5.99
CA LEU A 691 -1.78 -0.09 5.76
C LEU A 691 -1.19 -0.09 4.35
N VAL A 692 -0.06 -0.76 4.18
CA VAL A 692 0.51 -1.02 2.85
C VAL A 692 -0.38 -2.04 2.15
N ARG A 693 -0.90 -1.70 0.97
CA ARG A 693 -1.81 -2.60 0.24
C ARG A 693 -1.09 -3.90 -0.13
N GLU A 694 -1.70 -5.03 0.23
CA GLU A 694 -1.15 -6.35 -0.04
C GLU A 694 -0.95 -6.57 -1.56
N PRO A 695 0.19 -7.13 -2.02
CA PRO A 695 0.51 -7.24 -3.44
C PRO A 695 -0.59 -7.89 -4.30
N TYR A 696 -1.18 -8.99 -3.83
CA TYR A 696 -2.24 -9.68 -4.59
C TYR A 696 -3.52 -8.84 -4.67
N THR A 697 -3.87 -8.13 -3.59
CA THR A 697 -5.04 -7.21 -3.61
C THR A 697 -4.79 -6.02 -4.54
N ARG A 698 -3.56 -5.50 -4.60
CA ARG A 698 -3.17 -4.45 -5.57
C ARG A 698 -3.29 -4.96 -7.01
N TYR A 699 -2.92 -6.21 -7.27
CA TYR A 699 -3.03 -6.84 -8.59
C TYR A 699 -4.49 -6.97 -9.04
N VAL A 700 -5.38 -7.46 -8.17
CA VAL A 700 -6.83 -7.54 -8.47
C VAL A 700 -7.45 -6.14 -8.60
N ALA A 701 -7.07 -5.19 -7.75
CA ALA A 701 -7.58 -3.82 -7.82
C ALA A 701 -7.25 -3.15 -9.16
N ALA A 702 -6.01 -3.28 -9.63
CA ALA A 702 -5.60 -2.77 -10.93
C ALA A 702 -6.40 -3.44 -12.06
N ALA A 703 -6.58 -4.77 -12.01
CA ALA A 703 -7.42 -5.46 -13.00
C ALA A 703 -8.88 -4.97 -13.00
N ARG A 704 -9.47 -4.73 -11.82
CA ARG A 704 -10.84 -4.20 -11.67
C ARG A 704 -10.96 -2.79 -12.25
N ALA A 705 -9.97 -1.92 -12.01
CA ALA A 705 -9.96 -0.56 -12.53
C ALA A 705 -9.96 -0.50 -14.07
N PHE A 706 -9.40 -1.52 -14.73
CA PHE A 706 -9.38 -1.65 -16.19
C PHE A 706 -10.37 -2.70 -16.72
N ASN A 707 -11.38 -3.07 -15.93
CA ASN A 707 -12.42 -4.04 -16.32
C ASN A 707 -11.85 -5.31 -17.00
N ALA A 708 -10.84 -5.92 -16.36
CA ALA A 708 -10.09 -7.00 -16.99
C ALA A 708 -10.98 -8.22 -17.29
N ALA A 709 -10.91 -8.71 -18.53
CA ALA A 709 -11.78 -9.72 -19.13
C ALA A 709 -10.96 -10.82 -19.83
N PRO A 710 -11.54 -12.01 -20.10
CA PRO A 710 -10.88 -13.03 -20.92
C PRO A 710 -10.75 -12.57 -22.37
N ALA A 711 -9.66 -12.97 -23.05
CA ALA A 711 -9.33 -12.50 -24.40
C ALA A 711 -10.42 -12.70 -25.47
N ASP A 712 -11.10 -13.85 -25.44
CA ASP A 712 -12.25 -14.15 -26.29
C ASP A 712 -13.24 -15.04 -25.51
N PRO A 713 -14.42 -14.55 -25.09
CA PRO A 713 -15.37 -15.35 -24.34
C PRO A 713 -15.92 -16.56 -25.12
N VAL A 714 -15.90 -16.54 -26.46
CA VAL A 714 -16.40 -17.62 -27.31
C VAL A 714 -15.37 -18.74 -27.39
N SER A 715 -14.13 -18.43 -27.78
CA SER A 715 -13.10 -19.46 -27.98
C SER A 715 -12.41 -19.89 -26.68
N SER A 716 -12.22 -18.98 -25.72
CA SER A 716 -11.66 -19.34 -24.40
C SER A 716 -12.71 -19.95 -23.47
N GLY A 717 -13.99 -20.02 -23.85
CA GLY A 717 -15.07 -20.35 -22.91
C GLY A 717 -15.16 -19.36 -21.75
N GLY A 718 -14.72 -18.12 -21.96
CA GLY A 718 -14.61 -17.08 -20.93
C GLY A 718 -13.56 -17.34 -19.86
N ARG A 719 -12.50 -18.12 -20.15
CA ARG A 719 -11.46 -18.55 -19.20
C ARG A 719 -10.41 -17.49 -18.91
N PHE A 720 -10.06 -17.35 -17.63
CA PHE A 720 -8.89 -16.58 -17.20
C PHE A 720 -7.71 -17.53 -16.91
N ARG A 721 -6.47 -17.11 -17.19
CA ARG A 721 -5.29 -18.00 -17.13
C ARG A 721 -4.06 -17.28 -16.58
N GLY A 722 -3.10 -18.06 -16.07
CA GLY A 722 -1.74 -17.68 -15.69
C GLY A 722 -1.59 -17.02 -14.31
N PHE A 723 -2.48 -17.32 -13.36
CA PHE A 723 -2.42 -16.73 -12.03
C PHE A 723 -1.46 -17.48 -11.09
N SER A 724 -1.02 -18.69 -11.43
CA SER A 724 -0.06 -19.45 -10.61
C SER A 724 1.33 -18.82 -10.56
N SER A 725 1.76 -18.10 -11.60
CA SER A 725 3.11 -17.55 -11.73
C SER A 725 3.40 -16.34 -10.84
N VAL A 726 2.36 -15.69 -10.29
CA VAL A 726 2.53 -14.44 -9.52
C VAL A 726 3.12 -14.65 -8.12
N ASP A 727 3.22 -15.90 -7.64
CA ASP A 727 3.81 -16.20 -6.32
C ASP A 727 5.28 -15.78 -6.24
N GLY A 728 6.05 -15.91 -7.33
CA GLY A 728 7.45 -15.48 -7.36
C GLY A 728 7.64 -13.96 -7.32
N ASP A 729 6.67 -13.22 -7.86
CA ASP A 729 6.71 -11.75 -7.91
C ASP A 729 6.23 -11.13 -6.59
N PHE A 730 5.21 -11.72 -5.98
CA PHE A 730 4.49 -11.15 -4.85
C PHE A 730 4.79 -11.83 -3.51
N LEU A 731 5.31 -13.06 -3.53
CA LEU A 731 5.38 -13.97 -2.36
C LEU A 731 4.04 -14.15 -1.63
N GLN A 732 2.95 -13.86 -2.34
CA GLN A 732 1.59 -13.91 -1.84
C GLN A 732 0.66 -14.41 -2.93
N ARG A 733 0.06 -15.57 -2.67
CA ARG A 733 -0.94 -16.20 -3.52
C ARG A 733 -2.01 -16.87 -2.65
N PRO A 734 -3.32 -16.74 -2.96
CA PRO A 734 -4.39 -17.28 -2.13
C PRO A 734 -4.18 -18.76 -1.76
N LEU A 735 -4.24 -19.06 -0.45
CA LEU A 735 -4.00 -20.38 0.15
C LEU A 735 -2.61 -20.99 -0.10
N SER A 736 -1.58 -20.14 -0.27
CA SER A 736 -0.19 -20.58 -0.48
C SER A 736 0.77 -19.98 0.55
N ALA A 737 0.30 -19.77 1.79
CA ALA A 737 1.11 -19.21 2.87
C ALA A 737 2.36 -20.08 3.14
N PRO A 738 3.53 -19.48 3.43
CA PRO A 738 4.77 -20.22 3.69
C PRO A 738 4.75 -21.02 4.99
N SER A 739 3.88 -20.66 5.94
CA SER A 739 3.76 -21.33 7.24
C SER A 739 2.36 -21.16 7.82
N VAL A 740 2.10 -21.85 8.94
CA VAL A 740 0.87 -21.70 9.75
C VAL A 740 0.68 -20.25 10.25
N PHE A 741 1.75 -19.45 10.29
CA PHE A 741 1.73 -18.04 10.71
C PHE A 741 1.41 -17.05 9.57
N ASN A 742 0.79 -17.52 8.48
CA ASN A 742 0.45 -16.72 7.29
C ASN A 742 1.68 -16.28 6.45
N PHE A 743 1.47 -15.40 5.45
CA PHE A 743 2.51 -14.77 4.63
C PHE A 743 3.47 -13.89 5.43
N TYR A 744 2.95 -13.28 6.49
CA TYR A 744 3.65 -12.34 7.34
C TYR A 744 3.03 -12.33 8.74
N SER A 745 3.83 -11.96 9.74
CA SER A 745 3.42 -11.83 11.13
C SER A 745 2.60 -10.55 11.34
N PRO A 746 1.47 -10.60 12.07
CA PRO A 746 0.69 -9.41 12.42
C PRO A 746 1.47 -8.40 13.28
N ASP A 747 2.59 -8.82 13.86
CA ASP A 747 3.44 -8.01 14.73
C ASP A 747 4.78 -7.63 14.05
N TYR A 748 4.94 -7.87 12.75
CA TYR A 748 6.17 -7.52 12.04
C TYR A 748 6.41 -6.02 12.02
N ARG A 749 7.63 -5.63 12.42
CA ARG A 749 8.09 -4.24 12.45
C ARG A 749 9.23 -4.06 11.44
N PRO A 750 9.02 -3.36 10.31
CA PRO A 750 10.09 -3.11 9.35
C PRO A 750 11.23 -2.33 10.01
N PRO A 751 12.51 -2.63 9.70
CA PRO A 751 13.64 -1.86 10.22
C PRO A 751 13.54 -0.35 9.93
N GLY A 752 14.11 0.49 10.81
CA GLY A 752 14.12 1.94 10.67
C GLY A 752 13.02 2.64 11.49
N ALA A 753 12.64 3.85 11.05
CA ALA A 753 11.79 4.77 11.82
C ALA A 753 10.47 4.17 12.33
N ALA A 754 9.84 3.28 11.55
CA ALA A 754 8.61 2.61 11.97
C ALA A 754 8.83 1.69 13.19
N ARG A 755 9.91 0.90 13.21
CA ARG A 755 10.26 0.05 14.35
C ARG A 755 10.63 0.89 15.57
N ASP A 756 11.39 1.97 15.38
CA ASP A 756 11.81 2.86 16.46
C ASP A 756 10.61 3.57 17.10
N ALA A 757 9.58 3.86 16.30
CA ALA A 757 8.28 4.37 16.76
C ALA A 757 7.34 3.27 17.33
N GLY A 758 7.77 2.00 17.35
CA GLY A 758 6.97 0.88 17.84
C GLY A 758 5.82 0.44 16.93
N LEU A 759 5.77 0.92 15.69
CA LEU A 759 4.73 0.64 14.71
C LEU A 759 4.97 -0.70 14.01
N VAL A 760 3.87 -1.34 13.61
CA VAL A 760 3.88 -2.56 12.79
C VAL A 760 3.47 -2.25 11.35
N SER A 761 4.02 -3.00 10.41
CA SER A 761 3.60 -3.00 9.01
C SER A 761 3.75 -4.42 8.46
N PRO A 762 2.80 -5.32 8.81
CA PRO A 762 2.88 -6.75 8.49
C PRO A 762 3.20 -7.02 7.01
N GLU A 763 2.56 -6.29 6.13
CA GLU A 763 2.61 -6.47 4.68
C GLU A 763 4.01 -6.20 4.10
N LEU A 764 4.86 -5.43 4.79
CA LEU A 764 6.24 -5.19 4.39
C LEU A 764 7.18 -6.37 4.68
N GLN A 765 6.79 -7.38 5.46
CA GLN A 765 7.64 -8.55 5.72
C GLN A 765 7.96 -9.34 4.45
N ILE A 766 7.03 -9.36 3.50
CA ILE A 766 7.21 -10.00 2.19
C ILE A 766 7.85 -9.08 1.14
N THR A 767 8.21 -7.85 1.52
CA THR A 767 8.92 -6.90 0.66
C THR A 767 10.43 -7.01 0.90
N ASN A 768 11.10 -7.80 0.07
CA ASN A 768 12.56 -7.94 0.03
C ASN A 768 13.16 -7.43 -1.30
N SER A 769 14.47 -7.48 -1.43
CA SER A 769 15.22 -7.00 -2.61
C SER A 769 14.80 -7.62 -3.94
N VAL A 770 14.24 -8.84 -3.94
CA VAL A 770 13.70 -9.49 -5.14
C VAL A 770 12.33 -8.91 -5.46
N THR A 771 11.39 -8.98 -4.50
CA THR A 771 10.01 -8.50 -4.68
C THR A 771 9.92 -6.99 -4.94
N SER A 772 10.86 -6.20 -4.42
CA SER A 772 10.92 -4.76 -4.69
C SER A 772 11.24 -4.44 -6.16
N ILE A 773 11.77 -5.41 -6.91
CA ILE A 773 12.05 -5.30 -8.34
C ILE A 773 11.01 -6.07 -9.15
N SER A 774 10.73 -7.32 -8.78
CA SER A 774 9.83 -8.20 -9.54
C SER A 774 8.37 -7.75 -9.48
N ALA A 775 7.87 -7.26 -8.34
CA ALA A 775 6.48 -6.80 -8.26
C ALA A 775 6.22 -5.56 -9.14
N PRO A 776 7.02 -4.47 -9.11
CA PRO A 776 6.88 -3.39 -10.08
C PRO A 776 7.05 -3.85 -11.53
N ASN A 777 7.98 -4.77 -11.83
CA ASN A 777 8.14 -5.34 -13.17
C ASN A 777 6.89 -6.14 -13.60
N ARG A 778 6.21 -6.80 -12.67
CA ARG A 778 4.96 -7.51 -12.95
C ARG A 778 3.83 -6.56 -13.32
N PHE A 779 3.70 -5.43 -12.61
CA PHE A 779 2.76 -4.37 -13.01
C PHE A 779 3.18 -3.73 -14.34
N SER A 780 4.47 -3.45 -14.52
CA SER A 780 5.00 -2.91 -15.77
C SER A 780 4.69 -3.82 -16.96
N SER A 781 4.96 -5.13 -16.85
CA SER A 781 4.65 -6.10 -17.91
C SER A 781 3.15 -6.24 -18.19
N ALA A 782 2.29 -6.07 -17.18
CA ALA A 782 0.83 -6.04 -17.35
C ALA A 782 0.33 -4.80 -18.10
N PHE A 783 1.09 -3.70 -18.12
CA PHE A 783 0.74 -2.44 -18.81
C PHE A 783 1.65 -2.09 -19.99
N SER A 784 2.71 -2.87 -20.25
CA SER A 784 3.71 -2.61 -21.29
C SER A 784 3.18 -2.93 -22.69
N ALA A 785 3.56 -2.10 -23.67
CA ALA A 785 3.40 -2.41 -25.08
C ALA A 785 4.49 -3.38 -25.53
N THR A 786 4.15 -4.66 -25.72
CA THR A 786 5.02 -5.55 -26.50
C THR A 786 4.68 -5.40 -27.97
N ASN A 787 5.64 -4.89 -28.75
CA ASN A 787 5.59 -4.82 -30.21
C ASN A 787 5.60 -6.22 -30.89
N THR A 788 5.35 -7.29 -30.14
CA THR A 788 5.56 -8.68 -30.57
C THR A 788 4.28 -9.52 -30.63
N THR A 789 3.07 -8.97 -30.49
CA THR A 789 1.85 -9.81 -30.49
C THR A 789 0.57 -9.17 -31.06
N LEU A 790 0.66 -8.21 -31.98
CA LEU A 790 -0.55 -7.66 -32.63
C LEU A 790 -0.41 -7.64 -34.15
N SER A 791 -0.48 -8.84 -34.75
CA SER A 791 -0.77 -9.01 -36.17
C SER A 791 -2.03 -9.84 -36.36
N THR A 792 -3.17 -9.34 -35.86
CA THR A 792 -4.46 -9.58 -36.53
C THR A 792 -5.27 -8.29 -36.49
N THR A 793 -5.95 -8.00 -37.60
CA THR A 793 -6.79 -6.82 -37.86
C THR A 793 -8.06 -6.75 -37.00
N SER A 794 -8.18 -7.56 -35.93
CA SER A 794 -9.38 -7.71 -35.10
C SER A 794 -9.18 -7.45 -33.60
N ASN A 795 -7.94 -7.22 -33.12
CA ASN A 795 -7.63 -7.11 -31.67
C ASN A 795 -6.93 -5.80 -31.25
N SER A 796 -6.99 -4.76 -32.09
CA SER A 796 -6.46 -3.42 -31.82
C SER A 796 -7.28 -2.67 -30.75
N GLY A 797 -7.22 -3.11 -29.50
CA GLY A 797 -8.14 -2.60 -28.46
C GLY A 797 -7.79 -2.85 -27.00
N TRP A 798 -6.93 -3.82 -26.72
CA TRP A 798 -6.83 -4.42 -25.39
C TRP A 798 -5.38 -4.54 -24.90
N THR A 799 -5.15 -4.35 -23.61
CA THR A 799 -3.84 -4.56 -22.95
C THR A 799 -3.77 -5.89 -22.25
N GLN A 800 -2.68 -6.63 -22.39
CA GLN A 800 -2.52 -7.96 -21.80
C GLN A 800 -2.08 -7.86 -20.34
N PHE A 801 -2.96 -8.25 -19.41
CA PHE A 801 -2.70 -8.17 -17.97
C PHE A 801 -1.87 -9.35 -17.43
N ASN A 802 -1.67 -10.38 -18.27
CA ASN A 802 -0.87 -11.55 -17.93
C ASN A 802 -0.10 -12.06 -19.15
N GLN A 803 1.22 -11.92 -19.15
CA GLN A 803 2.09 -12.51 -20.18
C GLN A 803 2.49 -13.93 -19.82
N SER A 804 2.27 -14.89 -20.72
CA SER A 804 2.93 -16.20 -20.68
C SER A 804 4.18 -16.15 -21.56
N THR A 805 5.21 -16.93 -21.23
CA THR A 805 6.48 -17.02 -21.95
C THR A 805 6.40 -17.78 -23.28
N GLN A 806 5.20 -18.11 -23.78
CA GLN A 806 5.04 -18.75 -25.08
C GLN A 806 5.03 -17.70 -26.19
N SER A 807 6.07 -17.71 -27.03
CA SER A 807 6.04 -17.05 -28.31
C SER A 807 5.08 -17.79 -29.24
N ASP A 808 4.16 -17.06 -29.86
CA ASP A 808 3.33 -17.58 -30.94
C ASP A 808 4.18 -17.81 -32.19
N ASP A 809 4.85 -18.96 -32.25
CA ASP A 809 5.46 -19.42 -33.49
C ASP A 809 4.33 -19.81 -34.45
N ALA A 810 4.15 -19.00 -35.49
CA ALA A 810 3.05 -19.05 -36.46
C ALA A 810 3.02 -20.32 -37.36
N ALA A 811 3.81 -21.35 -37.06
CA ALA A 811 4.05 -22.48 -37.94
C ALA A 811 3.04 -23.63 -37.80
N THR A 812 2.16 -23.64 -36.78
CA THR A 812 1.16 -24.70 -36.60
C THR A 812 -0.24 -24.13 -36.36
N THR A 813 -1.00 -24.03 -37.44
CA THR A 813 -2.48 -24.07 -37.57
C THR A 813 -3.35 -23.49 -36.44
N THR A 814 -4.13 -22.46 -36.82
CA THR A 814 -5.34 -21.91 -36.19
C THR A 814 -5.19 -21.17 -34.85
N VAL A 815 -5.07 -19.84 -34.97
CA VAL A 815 -5.49 -18.80 -33.99
C VAL A 815 -4.97 -19.00 -32.56
N ASN A 816 -3.67 -18.76 -32.34
CA ASN A 816 -3.08 -18.76 -30.99
C ASN A 816 -3.61 -17.65 -30.06
N GLU A 817 -4.34 -16.65 -30.57
CA GLU A 817 -5.08 -15.70 -29.72
C GLU A 817 -6.13 -16.40 -28.85
N ALA A 818 -6.52 -17.63 -29.19
CA ALA A 818 -7.52 -18.44 -28.48
C ALA A 818 -6.99 -19.14 -27.21
N THR A 819 -5.69 -19.12 -26.98
CA THR A 819 -5.10 -19.76 -25.81
C THR A 819 -4.30 -18.72 -25.02
N TRP A 820 -4.60 -18.61 -23.72
CA TRP A 820 -3.87 -17.80 -22.73
C TRP A 820 -4.05 -16.29 -22.95
N ASN A 821 -4.84 -15.56 -22.15
CA ASN A 821 -4.55 -14.17 -21.68
C ASN A 821 -5.78 -13.46 -21.09
N THR A 822 -5.59 -12.80 -19.94
CA THR A 822 -6.50 -11.79 -19.38
C THR A 822 -6.18 -10.43 -20.01
N ARG A 823 -7.19 -9.67 -20.43
CA ARG A 823 -7.08 -8.40 -21.16
C ARG A 823 -7.78 -7.25 -20.43
N ALA A 824 -7.29 -6.02 -20.56
CA ALA A 824 -7.82 -4.79 -19.97
C ALA A 824 -8.62 -3.95 -20.99
N ASP A 825 -9.80 -3.46 -20.59
CA ASP A 825 -10.68 -2.60 -21.38
C ASP A 825 -10.18 -1.15 -21.35
N GLU A 826 -9.43 -0.77 -22.37
CA GLU A 826 -8.90 0.59 -22.49
C GLU A 826 -9.93 1.56 -23.06
N ALA A 827 -11.02 1.07 -23.67
CA ALA A 827 -11.95 1.93 -24.41
C ALA A 827 -12.60 2.99 -23.50
N LEU A 828 -12.86 2.64 -22.24
CA LEU A 828 -13.40 3.54 -21.22
C LEU A 828 -12.45 4.69 -20.87
N TRP A 829 -11.15 4.53 -21.14
CA TRP A 829 -10.10 5.47 -20.77
C TRP A 829 -9.62 6.34 -21.94
N LEU A 830 -9.85 5.91 -23.19
CA LEU A 830 -9.38 6.62 -24.38
C LEU A 830 -9.85 8.09 -24.46
N PRO A 831 -11.11 8.44 -24.11
CA PRO A 831 -11.54 9.85 -24.14
C PRO A 831 -10.68 10.74 -23.24
N LEU A 832 -10.31 10.26 -22.06
CA LEU A 832 -9.41 10.97 -21.14
C LEU A 832 -7.98 11.01 -21.67
N ALA A 833 -7.50 9.92 -22.27
CA ALA A 833 -6.14 9.86 -22.82
C ALA A 833 -5.92 10.76 -24.04
N THR A 834 -6.97 11.02 -24.83
CA THR A 834 -6.94 12.01 -25.92
C THR A 834 -7.07 13.46 -25.44
N GLY A 835 -7.51 13.66 -24.20
CA GLY A 835 -7.76 14.98 -23.62
C GLY A 835 -6.59 15.52 -22.81
N ASP A 836 -6.93 16.29 -21.76
CA ASP A 836 -5.96 16.85 -20.83
C ASP A 836 -5.33 15.72 -19.97
N PRO A 837 -3.99 15.57 -19.95
CA PRO A 837 -3.36 14.55 -19.13
C PRO A 837 -3.66 14.69 -17.64
N ASP A 838 -4.01 15.88 -17.14
CA ASP A 838 -4.41 16.03 -15.74
C ASP A 838 -5.70 15.27 -15.43
N ALA A 839 -6.71 15.36 -16.31
CA ALA A 839 -7.97 14.64 -16.15
C ALA A 839 -7.78 13.12 -16.18
N LEU A 840 -6.85 12.64 -17.02
CA LEU A 840 -6.46 11.23 -17.03
C LEU A 840 -5.82 10.82 -15.70
N VAL A 841 -4.84 11.58 -15.21
CA VAL A 841 -4.13 11.24 -13.96
C VAL A 841 -5.05 11.36 -12.74
N ALA A 842 -5.97 12.33 -12.71
CA ALA A 842 -6.98 12.43 -11.65
C ALA A 842 -7.94 11.22 -11.65
N ALA A 843 -8.35 10.75 -12.83
CA ALA A 843 -9.16 9.55 -12.94
C ALA A 843 -8.39 8.30 -12.47
N LEU A 844 -7.10 8.18 -12.80
CA LEU A 844 -6.22 7.11 -12.33
C LEU A 844 -5.95 7.19 -10.82
N ASP A 845 -5.75 8.38 -10.27
CA ASP A 845 -5.62 8.59 -8.82
C ASP A 845 -6.88 8.07 -8.13
N ARG A 846 -8.07 8.47 -8.58
CA ARG A 846 -9.35 7.99 -8.02
C ARG A 846 -9.49 6.46 -8.07
N THR A 847 -9.05 5.79 -9.13
CA THR A 847 -9.29 4.34 -9.32
C THR A 847 -8.16 3.44 -8.82
N LEU A 848 -6.91 3.90 -8.78
CA LEU A 848 -5.75 3.10 -8.38
C LEU A 848 -5.20 3.52 -7.00
N CYS A 849 -5.20 4.82 -6.74
CA CYS A 849 -4.65 5.44 -5.53
C CYS A 849 -5.74 5.89 -4.53
N TYR A 850 -7.01 5.88 -4.96
CA TYR A 850 -8.21 6.25 -4.22
C TYR A 850 -8.23 7.70 -3.73
N GLY A 851 -7.64 8.62 -4.48
CA GLY A 851 -7.61 10.03 -4.12
C GLY A 851 -6.47 10.40 -3.17
N HIS A 852 -5.39 9.60 -3.16
CA HIS A 852 -4.24 9.77 -2.26
C HIS A 852 -2.92 9.88 -3.00
N MET A 853 -2.94 10.09 -4.32
CA MET A 853 -1.73 10.41 -5.07
C MET A 853 -1.15 11.72 -4.54
N SER A 854 0.14 11.71 -4.20
CA SER A 854 0.80 12.93 -3.74
C SER A 854 0.83 13.98 -4.86
N PRO A 855 0.74 15.28 -4.56
CA PRO A 855 0.88 16.31 -5.58
C PRO A 855 2.17 16.19 -6.39
N ALA A 856 3.27 15.77 -5.77
CA ALA A 856 4.54 15.55 -6.47
C ALA A 856 4.46 14.39 -7.48
N THR A 857 3.84 13.27 -7.11
CA THR A 857 3.61 12.13 -8.01
C THR A 857 2.69 12.52 -9.16
N PHE A 858 1.58 13.20 -8.86
CA PHE A 858 0.63 13.68 -9.86
C PHE A 858 1.34 14.53 -10.93
N ARG A 859 2.13 15.52 -10.49
CA ARG A 859 2.93 16.39 -11.38
C ARG A 859 3.96 15.61 -12.19
N ALA A 860 4.65 14.66 -11.58
CA ALA A 860 5.65 13.85 -12.28
C ALA A 860 5.03 13.06 -13.45
N ILE A 861 3.86 12.45 -13.22
CA ILE A 861 3.13 11.70 -14.25
C ILE A 861 2.64 12.65 -15.34
N THR A 862 1.94 13.73 -14.99
CA THR A 862 1.38 14.66 -16.00
C THR A 862 2.48 15.32 -16.83
N ARG A 863 3.62 15.70 -16.24
CA ARG A 863 4.79 16.21 -16.97
C ARG A 863 5.34 15.17 -17.95
N ALA A 864 5.44 13.90 -17.55
CA ALA A 864 5.85 12.82 -18.45
C ALA A 864 4.86 12.66 -19.63
N LEU A 865 3.55 12.73 -19.37
CA LEU A 865 2.52 12.60 -20.42
C LEU A 865 2.44 13.80 -21.37
N ARG A 866 2.83 14.99 -20.94
CA ARG A 866 2.90 16.21 -21.77
C ARG A 866 4.10 16.23 -22.71
N ARG A 867 5.12 15.41 -22.44
CA ARG A 867 6.28 15.21 -23.34
C ARG A 867 5.99 14.27 -24.51
N LEU A 868 4.89 13.52 -24.44
CA LEU A 868 4.43 12.68 -25.54
C LEU A 868 3.71 13.52 -26.59
N ASP A 869 3.84 13.14 -27.87
CA ASP A 869 3.09 13.76 -28.96
C ASP A 869 1.58 13.78 -28.65
N ASP A 870 0.93 14.92 -28.88
CA ASP A 870 -0.52 15.03 -28.79
C ASP A 870 -1.18 13.98 -29.71
N PRO A 871 -2.01 13.06 -29.18
CA PRO A 871 -2.76 12.11 -29.99
C PRO A 871 -3.59 12.77 -31.09
N MET A 872 -4.08 14.00 -30.86
CA MET A 872 -4.89 14.76 -31.83
C MET A 872 -4.08 15.44 -32.93
N ALA A 873 -2.74 15.52 -32.83
CA ALA A 873 -1.89 16.21 -33.80
C ALA A 873 -1.86 15.54 -35.19
N THR A 874 -2.36 14.31 -35.32
CA THR A 874 -2.49 13.59 -36.58
C THR A 874 -3.95 13.41 -36.98
N ALA A 875 -4.21 13.46 -38.28
CA ALA A 875 -5.51 13.13 -38.87
C ALA A 875 -5.70 11.61 -39.07
N ASP A 876 -4.62 10.81 -38.96
CA ASP A 876 -4.69 9.35 -39.03
C ASP A 876 -5.26 8.78 -37.72
N LEU A 877 -6.47 8.22 -37.80
CA LEU A 877 -7.18 7.62 -36.68
C LEU A 877 -6.39 6.47 -36.04
N THR A 878 -5.64 5.70 -36.82
CA THR A 878 -4.86 4.57 -36.31
C THR A 878 -3.71 5.05 -35.44
N VAL A 879 -2.98 6.06 -35.93
CA VAL A 879 -1.85 6.65 -35.19
C VAL A 879 -2.34 7.39 -33.96
N ARG A 880 -3.48 8.08 -34.05
CA ARG A 880 -4.17 8.72 -32.93
C ARG A 880 -4.50 7.73 -31.82
N ASP A 881 -5.16 6.62 -32.16
CA ASP A 881 -5.55 5.59 -31.20
C ASP A 881 -4.32 4.94 -30.55
N GLN A 882 -3.27 4.68 -31.32
CA GLN A 882 -2.01 4.15 -30.81
C GLN A 882 -1.35 5.12 -29.80
N ARG A 883 -1.30 6.42 -30.11
CA ARG A 883 -0.77 7.45 -29.20
C ARG A 883 -1.59 7.58 -27.93
N ALA A 884 -2.92 7.58 -28.04
CA ALA A 884 -3.81 7.64 -26.87
C ALA A 884 -3.61 6.43 -25.93
N ARG A 885 -3.49 5.22 -26.49
CA ARG A 885 -3.23 4.00 -25.72
C ARG A 885 -1.84 4.02 -25.06
N ALA A 886 -0.82 4.45 -25.79
CA ALA A 886 0.53 4.61 -25.24
C ALA A 886 0.52 5.56 -24.03
N ARG A 887 -0.19 6.69 -24.16
CA ARG A 887 -0.36 7.67 -23.09
C ARG A 887 -1.04 7.07 -21.85
N LEU A 888 -2.16 6.38 -22.03
CA LEU A 888 -2.87 5.69 -20.95
C LEU A 888 -1.97 4.68 -20.22
N ARG A 889 -1.29 3.82 -20.97
CA ARG A 889 -0.43 2.77 -20.42
C ARG A 889 0.75 3.33 -19.65
N ILE A 890 1.38 4.38 -20.17
CA ILE A 890 2.46 5.10 -19.47
C ILE A 890 1.92 5.72 -18.18
N ALA A 891 0.76 6.38 -18.23
CA ALA A 891 0.14 7.01 -17.06
C ALA A 891 -0.22 6.00 -15.96
N ALA A 892 -0.72 4.81 -16.33
CA ALA A 892 -1.09 3.77 -15.39
C ALA A 892 0.12 3.00 -14.83
N HIS A 893 1.23 2.96 -15.58
CA HIS A 893 2.46 2.32 -15.17
C HIS A 893 3.23 3.14 -14.11
N LEU A 894 3.33 4.45 -14.35
CA LEU A 894 3.93 5.42 -13.44
C LEU A 894 3.07 5.58 -12.18
#